data_AF-A0A1Y6C986-F1
#
_entry.id   AF-A0A1Y6C986-F1
#
_cell.length_a   1.000
_cell.length_b   1.000
_cell.length_c   1.000
_cell.angle_alpha   90.00
_cell.angle_beta   90.00
_cell.angle_gamma   90.00
#
_symmetry.space_group_name_H-M   'P 1'
#
loop_
_entity.id
_entity.type
_entity.pdbx_description
1 polymer ?
#
loop_
_entity_poly.entity_id
_entity_poly.type
_entity_poly.pdbx_seq_one_letter_code
_entity_poly.pdbx_strand_id
1 'polypeptide(L)'
;MSGLTLDDILSAMDEASVQERSSDYKIAVLVERSSIMERLEVAKEFIDETTYANWNHDDELKDQLADIDLVFLECRLIEGIKDISKIRQIRSKRPQMPILVTSVNTDPEFVASIYEAGATDFLTVEEDIRVIFSKIQTFLRMSKVLSLVEFKNEEVINTMQTLRRLQSSAKQEKVSRILAETQRDFAEEAAGINQQMKEILDHLNEAFFFVDPQLQVGDSTSTACEQMFGTDIARQYIGSTLNFKDPEIERHMAMALDQVFEDIFPEAVSLSLMPKVVETQEGRILDFTYTVVRGRSDEINKVIVVASDITKTHHERQELERQFQENRCIMNILRHMDAFTDFVADFKGQLQKLRSDLENRSQVKHILHTLKGNSLVFEIYELGHLIHDTETLLGEQDDLELAPHLDKIESCLQGFLDHHKDLLDIDFRSNPEKTYTIDETDFNALDNLFKEVDAPRRAAWQGIKARLRHKHIGELCGQFEPLVKRLAKQEEKEIRLKIIGEELKLDLDPIRPLFKSLIHLISNACDHGIEPPYERLANKKTKTGHIFMRFLFVNQSLKIRIVDDGRGIDWDELIKKAVEKGFAGQLKDEGINRSNAYQILFWDGFSTASSITQTSGRGVGMSAIRAEVKRLGGTIAIQSKLGRGTKTEIIIPLYSLLKLAS
;
A
#
# COMPACT_ATOMS: atom_id res chain seq x y z
N MET A 1 -10.53 10.00 35.95
CA MET A 1 -10.55 11.36 36.52
C MET A 1 -11.53 12.16 35.70
N SER A 2 -12.39 12.93 36.38
CA SER A 2 -13.46 13.75 35.81
C SER A 2 -12.97 14.70 34.72
N GLY A 3 -13.66 14.71 33.58
CA GLY A 3 -13.33 15.49 32.41
C GLY A 3 -13.39 16.99 32.66
N LEU A 4 -12.44 17.70 32.06
CA LEU A 4 -12.47 19.15 31.90
C LEU A 4 -13.61 19.53 30.95
N THR A 5 -14.33 20.60 31.24
CA THR A 5 -15.42 21.12 30.42
C THR A 5 -14.89 22.06 29.32
N LEU A 6 -15.66 22.29 28.25
CA LEU A 6 -15.29 23.21 27.16
C LEU A 6 -14.99 24.64 27.69
N ASP A 7 -15.60 25.05 28.80
CA ASP A 7 -15.32 26.34 29.44
C ASP A 7 -13.96 26.34 30.17
N ASP A 8 -13.47 25.18 30.64
CA ASP A 8 -12.09 25.03 31.15
C ASP A 8 -11.06 25.09 30.00
N ILE A 9 -11.39 24.52 28.83
CA ILE A 9 -10.57 24.60 27.61
C ILE A 9 -10.45 26.04 27.12
N LEU A 10 -11.58 26.77 27.07
CA LEU A 10 -11.62 28.17 26.64
C LEU A 10 -10.98 29.13 27.66
N SER A 11 -10.96 28.76 28.95
CA SER A 11 -10.26 29.51 30.01
C SER A 11 -8.76 29.20 30.07
N ALA A 12 -8.33 27.99 29.67
CA ALA A 12 -6.93 27.59 29.62
C ALA A 12 -6.19 28.05 28.36
N MET A 13 -6.90 28.58 27.35
CA MET A 13 -6.27 29.14 26.13
C MET A 13 -5.41 30.40 26.36
N ASP A 14 -5.42 30.98 27.56
CA ASP A 14 -4.42 31.99 27.96
C ASP A 14 -3.09 31.35 28.44
N GLU A 15 -3.08 30.05 28.77
CA GLU A 15 -1.94 29.26 29.27
C GLU A 15 -1.90 27.83 28.67
N ALA A 16 -1.27 27.69 27.49
CA ALA A 16 -0.82 26.44 26.81
C ALA A 16 -1.87 25.47 26.20
N SER A 17 -1.39 24.61 25.28
CA SER A 17 -2.13 23.70 24.39
C SER A 17 -3.00 22.68 25.14
N VAL A 18 -4.29 22.57 24.76
CA VAL A 18 -5.26 21.68 25.42
C VAL A 18 -5.68 20.54 24.50
N GLN A 19 -5.62 19.30 25.00
CA GLN A 19 -6.13 18.09 24.33
C GLN A 19 -7.36 17.54 25.07
N GLU A 20 -8.43 17.27 24.33
CA GLU A 20 -9.60 16.54 24.83
C GLU A 20 -9.73 15.20 24.10
N ARG A 21 -9.96 14.12 24.86
CA ARG A 21 -10.07 12.76 24.34
C ARG A 21 -11.42 12.16 24.75
N SER A 22 -12.33 12.05 23.77
CA SER A 22 -13.56 11.24 23.88
C SER A 22 -13.42 9.97 23.04
N SER A 23 -14.28 8.96 23.26
CA SER A 23 -14.35 7.78 22.38
C SER A 23 -14.77 8.12 20.95
N ASP A 24 -15.39 9.29 20.76
CA ASP A 24 -16.15 9.63 19.55
C ASP A 24 -15.45 10.72 18.70
N TYR A 25 -14.53 11.50 19.27
CA TYR A 25 -13.80 12.57 18.57
C TYR A 25 -12.50 12.95 19.30
N LYS A 26 -11.59 13.62 18.57
CA LYS A 26 -10.41 14.29 19.14
C LYS A 26 -10.34 15.75 18.71
N ILE A 27 -10.04 16.64 19.65
CA ILE A 27 -9.88 18.08 19.41
C ILE A 27 -8.47 18.50 19.83
N ALA A 28 -7.77 19.18 18.93
CA ALA A 28 -6.50 19.82 19.21
C ALA A 28 -6.56 21.31 18.86
N VAL A 29 -6.11 22.15 19.79
CA VAL A 29 -5.96 23.60 19.57
C VAL A 29 -4.47 23.92 19.59
N LEU A 30 -3.94 24.32 18.44
CA LEU A 30 -2.58 24.80 18.30
C LEU A 30 -2.63 26.32 18.50
N VAL A 31 -1.82 26.86 19.41
CA VAL A 31 -1.81 28.28 19.77
C VAL A 31 -0.38 28.81 19.73
N GLU A 32 -0.20 30.07 19.34
CA GLU A 32 1.08 30.79 19.18
C GLU A 32 2.05 30.66 20.37
N ARG A 33 1.57 30.36 21.59
CA ARG A 33 2.39 30.27 22.82
C ARG A 33 2.93 28.88 23.20
N SER A 34 2.54 27.79 22.53
CA SER A 34 3.06 26.45 22.85
C SER A 34 4.39 26.16 22.14
N SER A 35 5.28 25.40 22.77
CA SER A 35 6.56 25.05 22.14
C SER A 35 6.35 24.13 20.94
N ILE A 36 7.23 24.21 19.93
CA ILE A 36 7.18 23.35 18.73
C ILE A 36 7.09 21.86 19.12
N MET A 37 7.84 21.44 20.16
CA MET A 37 7.80 20.06 20.65
C MET A 37 6.44 19.65 21.22
N GLU A 38 5.75 20.53 21.97
CA GLU A 38 4.39 20.27 22.46
C GLU A 38 3.40 20.17 21.30
N ARG A 39 3.51 21.02 20.28
CA ARG A 39 2.66 20.98 19.08
C ARG A 39 2.85 19.69 18.28
N LEU A 40 4.10 19.24 18.12
CA LEU A 40 4.45 17.99 17.45
C LEU A 40 3.88 16.77 18.20
N GLU A 41 4.02 16.75 19.53
CA GLU A 41 3.53 15.67 20.37
C GLU A 41 2.00 15.57 20.38
N VAL A 42 1.29 16.70 20.24
CA VAL A 42 -0.17 16.74 20.10
C VAL A 42 -0.63 16.07 18.81
N ALA A 43 0.05 16.34 17.71
CA ALA A 43 -0.29 15.80 16.39
C ALA A 43 0.10 14.32 16.21
N LYS A 44 1.07 13.81 16.98
CA LYS A 44 1.38 12.36 17.08
C LYS A 44 0.14 11.51 17.41
N GLU A 45 -0.85 12.06 18.12
CA GLU A 45 -2.07 11.32 18.43
C GLU A 45 -3.02 11.16 17.24
N PHE A 46 -2.81 11.90 16.15
CA PHE A 46 -3.66 11.93 14.95
C PHE A 46 -3.00 11.25 13.74
N ILE A 47 -1.70 10.92 13.81
CA ILE A 47 -0.92 10.31 12.72
C ILE A 47 -0.19 9.05 13.23
N ASP A 48 0.19 8.12 12.34
CA ASP A 48 0.89 6.89 12.75
C ASP A 48 2.37 7.13 13.13
N GLU A 49 2.96 6.19 13.88
CA GLU A 49 4.32 6.32 14.43
C GLU A 49 5.42 6.45 13.37
N THR A 50 5.23 5.81 12.21
CA THR A 50 6.16 5.88 11.07
C THR A 50 6.16 7.28 10.46
N THR A 51 4.99 7.89 10.37
CA THR A 51 4.78 9.23 9.84
C THR A 51 5.28 10.32 10.80
N TYR A 52 5.08 10.14 12.11
CA TYR A 52 5.66 11.02 13.13
C TYR A 52 7.20 11.01 13.12
N ALA A 53 7.81 9.85 12.87
CA ALA A 53 9.27 9.73 12.83
C ALA A 53 9.90 10.52 11.67
N ASN A 54 9.25 10.53 10.50
CA ASN A 54 9.68 11.33 9.34
C ASN A 54 9.52 12.83 9.62
N TRP A 55 8.44 13.21 10.29
CA TRP A 55 8.15 14.61 10.63
C TRP A 55 9.17 15.21 11.62
N ASN A 56 9.58 14.45 12.63
CA ASN A 56 10.55 14.92 13.62
C ASN A 56 11.96 15.17 13.05
N HIS A 57 12.24 14.78 11.80
CA HIS A 57 13.54 14.95 11.14
C HIS A 57 13.56 16.06 10.08
N ASP A 58 12.44 16.77 9.88
CA ASP A 58 12.34 17.86 8.91
C ASP A 58 12.41 19.22 9.62
N ASP A 59 13.60 19.82 9.67
CA ASP A 59 13.88 21.06 10.39
C ASP A 59 13.26 22.30 9.71
N GLU A 60 13.01 22.24 8.39
CA GLU A 60 12.33 23.30 7.63
C GLU A 60 10.83 23.34 7.96
N LEU A 61 10.23 22.17 8.16
CA LEU A 61 8.84 22.00 8.62
C LEU A 61 8.62 22.45 10.07
N LYS A 62 9.63 22.32 10.95
CA LYS A 62 9.56 22.75 12.35
C LYS A 62 9.52 24.27 12.49
N ASP A 63 10.34 24.98 11.73
CA ASP A 63 10.37 26.46 11.74
C ASP A 63 9.06 27.06 11.16
N GLN A 64 8.42 26.37 10.20
CA GLN A 64 7.16 26.81 9.60
C GLN A 64 5.93 26.67 10.51
N LEU A 65 6.00 25.84 11.57
CA LEU A 65 4.91 25.59 12.52
C LEU A 65 4.91 26.53 13.74
N ALA A 66 5.92 27.40 13.86
CA ALA A 66 6.14 28.25 15.03
C ALA A 66 5.02 29.29 15.27
N ASP A 67 4.30 29.73 14.23
CA ASP A 67 3.39 30.90 14.27
C ASP A 67 1.92 30.57 13.90
N ILE A 68 1.29 29.57 14.53
CA ILE A 68 -0.04 29.04 14.13
C ILE A 68 -1.05 29.04 15.29
N ASP A 69 -2.23 29.64 15.04
CA ASP A 69 -3.47 29.44 15.78
C ASP A 69 -4.48 28.64 14.91
N LEU A 70 -4.75 27.37 15.23
CA LEU A 70 -5.65 26.49 14.45
C LEU A 70 -6.43 25.55 15.36
N VAL A 71 -7.72 25.34 15.05
CA VAL A 71 -8.51 24.24 15.64
C VAL A 71 -8.58 23.08 14.66
N PHE A 72 -8.04 21.93 15.09
CA PHE A 72 -8.08 20.68 14.34
C PHE A 72 -9.03 19.70 15.02
N LEU A 73 -9.99 19.17 14.25
CA LEU A 73 -11.07 18.34 14.77
C LEU A 73 -11.20 17.04 13.96
N GLU A 74 -10.91 15.89 14.59
CA GLU A 74 -11.06 14.55 14.00
C GLU A 74 -12.42 13.96 14.41
N CYS A 75 -13.29 13.75 13.42
CA CYS A 75 -14.60 13.09 13.56
C CYS A 75 -14.49 11.61 13.15
N ARG A 76 -14.57 10.67 14.10
CA ARG A 76 -14.70 9.23 13.79
C ARG A 76 -16.16 8.83 13.97
N LEU A 77 -16.88 8.58 12.87
CA LEU A 77 -18.32 8.32 12.93
C LEU A 77 -18.70 7.04 13.66
N ILE A 78 -19.72 7.13 14.54
CA ILE A 78 -20.97 6.35 14.50
C ILE A 78 -22.14 7.24 14.99
N GLU A 79 -23.21 7.33 14.19
CA GLU A 79 -24.58 7.86 14.46
C GLU A 79 -24.80 9.11 15.37
N GLY A 80 -25.27 10.20 14.73
CA GLY A 80 -26.19 11.17 15.34
C GLY A 80 -25.61 12.52 15.80
N ILE A 81 -25.76 13.55 14.95
CA ILE A 81 -25.97 14.99 15.24
C ILE A 81 -25.39 15.53 16.57
N LYS A 82 -24.11 15.26 16.89
CA LYS A 82 -23.45 15.83 18.08
C LYS A 82 -22.22 16.68 17.74
N ASP A 83 -21.47 16.36 16.68
CA ASP A 83 -20.21 17.05 16.38
C ASP A 83 -20.38 18.40 15.67
N ILE A 84 -21.37 18.52 14.78
CA ILE A 84 -21.76 19.76 14.09
C ILE A 84 -22.10 20.89 15.09
N SER A 85 -22.73 20.53 16.22
CA SER A 85 -23.11 21.50 17.26
C SER A 85 -21.90 22.18 17.92
N LYS A 86 -20.77 21.47 18.01
CA LYS A 86 -19.50 22.00 18.55
C LYS A 86 -18.81 22.94 17.60
N ILE A 87 -18.84 22.65 16.30
CA ILE A 87 -18.33 23.57 15.27
C ILE A 87 -19.09 24.90 15.36
N ARG A 88 -20.44 24.86 15.45
CA ARG A 88 -21.27 26.07 15.65
C ARG A 88 -20.92 26.80 16.94
N GLN A 89 -20.66 26.07 18.03
CA GLN A 89 -20.30 26.66 19.31
C GLN A 89 -18.94 27.38 19.25
N ILE A 90 -17.91 26.76 18.66
CA ILE A 90 -16.59 27.36 18.45
C ILE A 90 -16.71 28.60 17.55
N ARG A 91 -17.40 28.49 16.42
CA ARG A 91 -17.62 29.60 15.47
C ARG A 91 -18.36 30.78 16.12
N SER A 92 -19.33 30.52 17.00
CA SER A 92 -20.07 31.58 17.71
C SER A 92 -19.21 32.39 18.69
N LYS A 93 -18.24 31.74 19.35
CA LYS A 93 -17.35 32.37 20.33
C LYS A 93 -16.10 32.99 19.69
N ARG A 94 -15.63 32.45 18.57
CA ARG A 94 -14.46 32.93 17.82
C ARG A 94 -14.77 32.94 16.31
N PRO A 95 -15.41 34.01 15.80
CA PRO A 95 -15.89 34.07 14.42
C PRO A 95 -14.79 33.93 13.37
N GLN A 96 -13.57 34.37 13.71
CA GLN A 96 -12.43 34.48 12.79
C GLN A 96 -11.41 33.34 12.90
N MET A 97 -11.61 32.37 13.79
CA MET A 97 -10.63 31.29 13.98
C MET A 97 -10.81 30.20 12.91
N PRO A 98 -9.74 29.74 12.24
CA PRO A 98 -9.83 28.65 11.29
C PRO A 98 -10.16 27.32 11.99
N ILE A 99 -11.11 26.57 11.44
CA ILE A 99 -11.56 25.26 11.95
C ILE A 99 -11.42 24.24 10.82
N LEU A 100 -10.52 23.28 10.98
CA LEU A 100 -10.32 22.19 10.02
C LEU A 100 -10.92 20.91 10.57
N VAL A 101 -11.75 20.25 9.77
CA VAL A 101 -12.44 19.01 10.18
C VAL A 101 -11.98 17.85 9.32
N THR A 102 -11.59 16.75 9.95
CA THR A 102 -11.25 15.51 9.25
C THR A 102 -12.29 14.44 9.54
N SER A 103 -12.81 13.76 8.51
CA SER A 103 -13.74 12.65 8.68
C SER A 103 -13.50 11.54 7.67
N VAL A 104 -13.90 10.32 8.04
CA VAL A 104 -13.99 9.17 7.11
C VAL A 104 -15.28 9.22 6.29
N ASN A 105 -16.26 10.05 6.69
CA ASN A 105 -17.49 10.23 5.93
C ASN A 105 -17.30 11.20 4.79
N THR A 106 -17.59 10.76 3.58
CA THR A 106 -17.55 11.60 2.37
C THR A 106 -18.93 11.91 1.84
N ASP A 107 -19.99 11.54 2.56
CA ASP A 107 -21.37 11.81 2.17
C ASP A 107 -21.61 13.32 1.96
N PRO A 108 -22.11 13.76 0.79
CA PRO A 108 -22.27 15.17 0.47
C PRO A 108 -23.17 15.95 1.44
N GLU A 109 -24.23 15.34 1.98
CA GLU A 109 -25.11 16.00 2.95
C GLU A 109 -24.38 16.22 4.28
N PHE A 110 -23.58 15.25 4.70
CA PHE A 110 -22.74 15.38 5.89
C PHE A 110 -21.65 16.45 5.73
N VAL A 111 -20.94 16.45 4.60
CA VAL A 111 -19.91 17.47 4.31
C VAL A 111 -20.53 18.88 4.27
N ALA A 112 -21.68 19.03 3.61
CA ALA A 112 -22.41 20.30 3.60
C ALA A 112 -22.78 20.78 5.01
N SER A 113 -23.26 19.87 5.87
CA SER A 113 -23.64 20.19 7.24
C SER A 113 -22.46 20.64 8.13
N ILE A 114 -21.24 20.19 7.84
CA ILE A 114 -20.00 20.61 8.51
C ILE A 114 -19.63 22.04 8.12
N TYR A 115 -19.71 22.39 6.83
CA TYR A 115 -19.47 23.75 6.36
C TYR A 115 -20.55 24.72 6.86
N GLU A 116 -21.82 24.35 6.83
CA GLU A 116 -22.93 25.15 7.41
C GLU A 116 -22.76 25.41 8.92
N ALA A 117 -22.07 24.52 9.62
CA ALA A 117 -21.75 24.71 11.02
C ALA A 117 -20.62 25.71 11.28
N GLY A 118 -19.93 26.14 10.23
CA GLY A 118 -18.82 27.08 10.28
C GLY A 118 -17.47 26.39 10.34
N ALA A 119 -17.32 25.16 9.85
CA ALA A 119 -15.98 24.64 9.54
C ALA A 119 -15.41 25.44 8.37
N THR A 120 -14.10 25.69 8.41
CA THR A 120 -13.44 26.44 7.35
C THR A 120 -12.95 25.54 6.23
N ASP A 121 -12.58 24.29 6.55
CA ASP A 121 -12.30 23.29 5.52
C ASP A 121 -12.53 21.85 6.02
N PHE A 122 -12.58 20.90 5.09
CA PHE A 122 -12.87 19.49 5.30
C PHE A 122 -11.83 18.59 4.62
N LEU A 123 -11.32 17.59 5.33
CA LEU A 123 -10.40 16.59 4.80
C LEU A 123 -10.92 15.17 5.00
N THR A 124 -10.71 14.32 4.01
CA THR A 124 -10.97 12.89 4.12
C THR A 124 -9.76 12.19 4.71
N VAL A 125 -10.00 11.28 5.65
CA VAL A 125 -8.93 10.56 6.38
C VAL A 125 -8.08 9.63 5.45
N GLU A 126 -8.46 9.48 4.18
CA GLU A 126 -7.76 8.66 3.18
C GLU A 126 -6.75 9.43 2.29
N GLU A 127 -6.54 10.74 2.46
CA GLU A 127 -5.57 11.50 1.65
C GLU A 127 -4.09 11.29 2.07
N ASP A 128 -3.15 11.32 1.10
CA ASP A 128 -1.70 11.35 1.36
C ASP A 128 -1.40 12.54 2.28
N ILE A 129 -0.68 12.29 3.37
CA ILE A 129 -0.37 13.28 4.39
C ILE A 129 0.31 14.54 3.81
N ARG A 130 1.08 14.41 2.72
CA ARG A 130 1.69 15.55 2.02
C ARG A 130 0.65 16.47 1.36
N VAL A 131 -0.46 15.89 0.88
CA VAL A 131 -1.59 16.63 0.30
C VAL A 131 -2.39 17.33 1.40
N ILE A 132 -2.64 16.63 2.52
CA ILE A 132 -3.26 17.23 3.71
C ILE A 132 -2.44 18.43 4.18
N PHE A 133 -1.12 18.29 4.28
CA PHE A 133 -0.23 19.37 4.69
C PHE A 133 -0.15 20.52 3.68
N SER A 134 -0.08 20.22 2.38
CA SER A 134 -0.12 21.25 1.33
C SER A 134 -1.40 22.08 1.41
N LYS A 135 -2.56 21.41 1.53
CA LYS A 135 -3.86 22.08 1.69
C LYS A 135 -3.91 22.93 2.97
N ILE A 136 -3.45 22.40 4.10
CA ILE A 136 -3.34 23.16 5.37
C ILE A 136 -2.45 24.39 5.19
N GLN A 137 -1.31 24.29 4.49
CA GLN A 137 -0.41 25.40 4.23
C GLN A 137 -1.03 26.46 3.32
N THR A 138 -1.61 26.07 2.19
CA THR A 138 -2.30 26.98 1.25
C THR A 138 -3.44 27.70 1.96
N PHE A 139 -4.21 26.97 2.75
CA PHE A 139 -5.32 27.49 3.52
C PHE A 139 -4.90 28.48 4.62
N LEU A 140 -3.87 28.17 5.40
CA LEU A 140 -3.35 29.07 6.44
C LEU A 140 -2.71 30.34 5.85
N ARG A 141 -2.05 30.23 4.68
CA ARG A 141 -1.51 31.37 3.93
C ARG A 141 -2.63 32.28 3.43
N MET A 142 -3.71 31.71 2.89
CA MET A 142 -4.90 32.46 2.49
C MET A 142 -5.55 33.19 3.68
N SER A 143 -5.68 32.53 4.84
CA SER A 143 -6.28 33.14 6.04
C SER A 143 -5.44 34.31 6.58
N LYS A 144 -4.10 34.20 6.60
CA LYS A 144 -3.21 35.33 6.95
C LYS A 144 -3.37 36.51 5.99
N VAL A 145 -3.41 36.26 4.68
CA VAL A 145 -3.63 37.30 3.66
C VAL A 145 -5.00 37.97 3.84
N LEU A 146 -6.07 37.20 4.04
CA LEU A 146 -7.42 37.72 4.29
C LEU A 146 -7.47 38.57 5.56
N SER A 147 -6.87 38.13 6.67
CA SER A 147 -6.85 38.89 7.93
C SER A 147 -6.10 40.23 7.82
N LEU A 148 -5.01 40.27 7.03
CA LEU A 148 -4.26 41.50 6.75
C LEU A 148 -5.07 42.48 5.89
N VAL A 149 -5.82 41.95 4.92
CA VAL A 149 -6.73 42.74 4.08
C VAL A 149 -7.92 43.27 4.89
N GLU A 150 -8.48 42.47 5.81
CA GLU A 150 -9.58 42.87 6.70
C GLU A 150 -9.15 43.93 7.72
N PHE A 151 -8.00 43.75 8.38
CA PHE A 151 -7.44 44.71 9.32
C PHE A 151 -7.19 46.09 8.66
N LYS A 152 -6.58 46.09 7.46
CA LYS A 152 -6.40 47.33 6.70
C LYS A 152 -7.71 47.93 6.20
N ASN A 153 -8.71 47.12 5.87
CA ASN A 153 -10.04 47.61 5.51
C ASN A 153 -10.74 48.32 6.69
N GLU A 154 -10.63 47.81 7.92
CA GLU A 154 -11.14 48.49 9.11
C GLU A 154 -10.43 49.82 9.37
N GLU A 155 -9.11 49.86 9.20
CA GLU A 155 -8.32 51.09 9.33
C GLU A 155 -8.74 52.15 8.29
N VAL A 156 -8.98 51.72 7.04
CA VAL A 156 -9.53 52.56 5.97
C VAL A 156 -10.94 53.06 6.29
N ILE A 157 -11.81 52.20 6.83
CA ILE A 157 -13.18 52.58 7.21
C ILE A 157 -13.15 53.61 8.35
N ASN A 158 -12.33 53.40 9.37
CA ASN A 158 -12.15 54.33 10.48
C ASN A 158 -11.57 55.67 10.01
N THR A 159 -10.63 55.63 9.07
CA THR A 159 -10.04 56.83 8.47
C THR A 159 -11.06 57.58 7.62
N MET A 160 -11.87 56.87 6.81
CA MET A 160 -12.98 57.47 6.03
C MET A 160 -14.07 58.08 6.92
N GLN A 161 -14.42 57.44 8.04
CA GLN A 161 -15.38 57.99 8.99
C GLN A 161 -14.84 59.25 9.69
N THR A 162 -13.54 59.25 10.00
CA THR A 162 -12.85 60.42 10.58
C THR A 162 -12.78 61.57 9.58
N LEU A 163 -12.48 61.27 8.31
CA LEU A 163 -12.51 62.24 7.20
C LEU A 163 -13.92 62.82 6.98
N ARG A 164 -14.98 62.01 7.02
CA ARG A 164 -16.37 62.49 6.95
C ARG A 164 -16.74 63.41 8.12
N ARG A 165 -16.25 63.13 9.33
CA ARG A 165 -16.42 64.00 10.51
C ARG A 165 -15.64 65.30 10.39
N LEU A 166 -14.47 65.29 9.75
CA LEU A 166 -13.68 66.50 9.48
C LEU A 166 -14.32 67.36 8.38
N GLN A 167 -14.91 66.73 7.36
CA GLN A 167 -15.66 67.37 6.27
C GLN A 167 -16.82 68.25 6.75
N SER A 168 -17.47 67.88 7.85
CA SER A 168 -18.60 68.64 8.41
C SER A 168 -18.18 69.87 9.24
N SER A 169 -16.89 70.05 9.54
CA SER A 169 -16.43 71.04 10.54
C SER A 169 -15.67 72.27 10.02
N ALA A 170 -14.98 72.28 8.85
CA ALA A 170 -14.43 73.53 8.28
C ALA A 170 -13.86 73.47 6.84
N LYS A 171 -14.07 74.58 6.10
CA LYS A 171 -13.35 75.19 4.94
C LYS A 171 -12.82 74.26 3.82
N GLN A 172 -13.52 74.32 2.68
CA GLN A 172 -13.41 73.48 1.48
C GLN A 172 -12.03 73.39 0.79
N GLU A 173 -11.09 74.31 0.98
CA GLU A 173 -9.89 74.37 0.12
C GLU A 173 -8.67 73.62 0.70
N LYS A 174 -8.42 73.74 2.01
CA LYS A 174 -7.30 73.06 2.68
C LYS A 174 -7.56 71.56 2.84
N VAL A 175 -8.82 71.19 3.06
CA VAL A 175 -9.27 69.79 3.12
C VAL A 175 -9.16 69.12 1.75
N SER A 176 -9.49 69.81 0.65
CA SER A 176 -9.39 69.22 -0.69
C SER A 176 -7.93 68.95 -1.11
N ARG A 177 -6.99 69.80 -0.67
CA ARG A 177 -5.56 69.61 -0.96
C ARG A 177 -4.97 68.44 -0.17
N ILE A 178 -5.27 68.39 1.13
CA ILE A 178 -4.90 67.25 1.99
C ILE A 178 -5.55 65.97 1.45
N LEU A 179 -6.81 66.03 1.01
CA LEU A 179 -7.49 64.88 0.42
C LEU A 179 -6.79 64.38 -0.86
N ALA A 180 -6.34 65.29 -1.73
CA ALA A 180 -5.64 64.92 -2.96
C ALA A 180 -4.24 64.36 -2.68
N GLU A 181 -3.51 64.91 -1.70
CA GLU A 181 -2.22 64.38 -1.25
C GLU A 181 -2.41 63.00 -0.61
N THR A 182 -3.33 62.87 0.33
CA THR A 182 -3.66 61.60 0.99
C THR A 182 -4.18 60.55 0.00
N GLN A 183 -5.00 60.90 -1.00
CA GLN A 183 -5.42 59.98 -2.06
C GLN A 183 -4.25 59.51 -2.92
N ARG A 184 -3.26 60.37 -3.15
CA ARG A 184 -2.06 60.03 -3.92
C ARG A 184 -1.14 59.10 -3.12
N ASP A 185 -0.91 59.42 -1.85
CA ASP A 185 -0.15 58.59 -0.92
C ASP A 185 -0.79 57.20 -0.78
N PHE A 186 -2.13 57.13 -0.66
CA PHE A 186 -2.85 55.85 -0.65
C PHE A 186 -2.78 55.09 -1.98
N ALA A 187 -2.77 55.77 -3.13
CA ALA A 187 -2.63 55.12 -4.43
C ALA A 187 -1.23 54.54 -4.62
N GLU A 188 -0.19 55.25 -4.16
CA GLU A 188 1.19 54.77 -4.15
C GLU A 188 1.37 53.59 -3.17
N GLU A 189 0.73 53.64 -2.00
CA GLU A 189 0.78 52.56 -1.01
C GLU A 189 0.01 51.32 -1.48
N ALA A 190 -1.16 51.49 -2.11
CA ALA A 190 -1.91 50.40 -2.73
C ALA A 190 -1.15 49.76 -3.91
N ALA A 191 -0.44 50.58 -4.70
CA ALA A 191 0.45 50.08 -5.74
C ALA A 191 1.63 49.27 -5.15
N GLY A 192 2.19 49.73 -4.02
CA GLY A 192 3.23 49.00 -3.28
C GLY A 192 2.75 47.65 -2.74
N ILE A 193 1.54 47.59 -2.17
CA ILE A 193 0.94 46.34 -1.67
C ILE A 193 0.66 45.37 -2.82
N ASN A 194 0.12 45.85 -3.94
CA ASN A 194 -0.12 45.01 -5.12
C ASN A 194 1.19 44.45 -5.69
N GLN A 195 2.27 45.25 -5.68
CA GLN A 195 3.59 44.83 -6.11
C GLN A 195 4.18 43.76 -5.17
N GLN A 196 4.05 43.93 -3.84
CA GLN A 196 4.47 42.92 -2.87
C GLN A 196 3.64 41.63 -2.96
N MET A 197 2.32 41.73 -3.18
CA MET A 197 1.49 40.55 -3.44
C MET A 197 1.96 39.82 -4.70
N LYS A 198 2.29 40.54 -5.77
CA LYS A 198 2.82 39.95 -7.01
C LYS A 198 4.14 39.22 -6.78
N GLU A 199 5.08 39.82 -6.03
CA GLU A 199 6.37 39.19 -5.69
C GLU A 199 6.20 37.91 -4.85
N ILE A 200 5.29 37.90 -3.88
CA ILE A 200 4.99 36.71 -3.08
C ILE A 200 4.37 35.60 -3.94
N LEU A 201 3.44 35.96 -4.82
CA LEU A 201 2.80 35.01 -5.74
C LEU A 201 3.80 34.44 -6.75
N ASP A 202 4.72 35.26 -7.25
CA ASP A 202 5.78 34.83 -8.18
C ASP A 202 6.76 33.82 -7.54
N HIS A 203 6.92 33.82 -6.21
CA HIS A 203 7.74 32.85 -5.50
C HIS A 203 7.06 31.49 -5.25
N LEU A 204 5.75 31.38 -5.46
CA LEU A 204 4.99 30.15 -5.18
C LEU A 204 4.97 29.16 -6.36
N ASN A 205 5.47 29.53 -7.54
CA ASN A 205 5.39 28.71 -8.77
C ASN A 205 3.95 28.19 -9.06
N GLU A 206 2.93 28.87 -8.56
CA GLU A 206 1.50 28.55 -8.78
C GLU A 206 0.89 29.64 -9.65
N ALA A 207 0.07 29.26 -10.62
CA ALA A 207 -0.65 30.22 -11.44
C ALA A 207 -1.82 30.81 -10.65
N PHE A 208 -1.72 32.08 -10.30
CA PHE A 208 -2.72 32.82 -9.54
C PHE A 208 -3.32 33.95 -10.38
N PHE A 209 -4.65 34.01 -10.46
CA PHE A 209 -5.38 35.07 -11.14
C PHE A 209 -6.81 35.25 -10.60
N PHE A 210 -7.40 36.40 -10.90
CA PHE A 210 -8.79 36.71 -10.55
C PHE A 210 -9.68 36.65 -11.79
N VAL A 211 -10.91 36.21 -11.61
CA VAL A 211 -11.98 36.33 -12.62
C VAL A 211 -13.06 37.29 -12.08
N ASP A 212 -13.51 38.20 -12.94
CA ASP A 212 -14.60 39.14 -12.63
C ASP A 212 -15.97 38.63 -13.09
N PRO A 213 -17.09 39.31 -12.75
CA PRO A 213 -18.43 38.90 -13.16
C PRO A 213 -18.69 38.99 -14.68
N GLN A 214 -17.75 39.56 -15.44
CA GLN A 214 -17.78 39.55 -16.92
C GLN A 214 -16.97 38.37 -17.49
N LEU A 215 -16.53 37.45 -16.62
CA LEU A 215 -15.71 36.28 -16.95
C LEU A 215 -14.35 36.65 -17.57
N GLN A 216 -13.84 37.85 -17.24
CA GLN A 216 -12.52 38.31 -17.65
C GLN A 216 -11.49 38.08 -16.56
N VAL A 217 -10.29 37.70 -16.99
CA VAL A 217 -9.13 37.60 -16.11
C VAL A 217 -8.63 39.00 -15.75
N GLY A 218 -8.41 39.26 -14.46
CA GLY A 218 -7.93 40.54 -13.97
C GLY A 218 -6.51 40.91 -14.43
N ASP A 219 -6.16 42.19 -14.29
CA ASP A 219 -4.86 42.76 -14.71
C ASP A 219 -3.64 42.21 -13.97
N SER A 220 -3.84 41.63 -12.79
CA SER A 220 -2.78 41.15 -11.92
C SER A 220 -2.78 39.62 -11.90
N THR A 221 -2.01 39.05 -12.83
CA THR A 221 -1.71 37.62 -12.92
C THR A 221 -0.30 37.35 -12.40
N SER A 222 -0.08 36.18 -11.80
CA SER A 222 1.27 35.71 -11.46
C SER A 222 2.08 35.40 -12.72
N THR A 223 3.41 35.49 -12.63
CA THR A 223 4.33 35.11 -13.72
C THR A 223 4.23 33.62 -14.08
N ALA A 224 3.79 32.77 -13.15
CA ALA A 224 3.54 31.34 -13.39
C ALA A 224 2.37 31.07 -14.35
N CYS A 225 1.43 32.02 -14.53
CA CYS A 225 0.31 31.87 -15.47
C CYS A 225 0.80 31.69 -16.92
N GLU A 226 1.73 32.54 -17.37
CA GLU A 226 2.27 32.45 -18.74
C GLU A 226 3.05 31.14 -18.96
N GLN A 227 3.72 30.63 -17.92
CA GLN A 227 4.46 29.37 -17.97
C GLN A 227 3.56 28.13 -17.98
N MET A 228 2.42 28.17 -17.29
CA MET A 228 1.50 27.02 -17.18
C MET A 228 0.52 26.95 -18.36
N PHE A 229 0.03 28.09 -18.83
CA PHE A 229 -0.97 28.17 -19.90
C PHE A 229 -0.36 28.48 -21.28
N GLY A 230 0.93 28.83 -21.33
CA GLY A 230 1.66 29.12 -22.57
C GLY A 230 1.28 30.44 -23.24
N THR A 231 0.41 31.24 -22.61
CA THR A 231 -0.06 32.53 -23.13
C THR A 231 -0.27 33.54 -22.00
N ASP A 232 -0.23 34.83 -22.32
CA ASP A 232 -0.64 35.89 -21.39
C ASP A 232 -2.17 35.93 -21.29
N ILE A 233 -2.69 35.42 -20.18
CA ILE A 233 -4.13 35.33 -19.93
C ILE A 233 -4.74 36.64 -19.39
N ALA A 234 -3.94 37.66 -19.07
CA ALA A 234 -4.45 38.90 -18.46
C ALA A 234 -5.44 39.61 -19.40
N ARG A 235 -6.57 40.08 -18.85
CA ARG A 235 -7.67 40.75 -19.58
C ARG A 235 -8.36 39.90 -20.64
N GLN A 236 -8.08 38.60 -20.68
CA GLN A 236 -8.71 37.70 -21.62
C GLN A 236 -9.96 37.06 -21.03
N TYR A 237 -10.82 36.56 -21.92
CA TYR A 237 -11.98 35.78 -21.54
C TYR A 237 -11.55 34.39 -21.06
N ILE A 238 -12.03 33.97 -19.89
CA ILE A 238 -11.54 32.75 -19.24
C ILE A 238 -11.85 31.47 -20.03
N GLY A 239 -12.98 31.42 -20.74
CA GLY A 239 -13.43 30.23 -21.47
C GLY A 239 -12.71 29.95 -22.79
N SER A 240 -11.62 30.66 -23.08
CA SER A 240 -10.82 30.45 -24.29
C SER A 240 -9.32 30.76 -24.13
N THR A 241 -8.82 30.93 -22.91
CA THR A 241 -7.46 31.48 -22.65
C THR A 241 -6.53 30.50 -21.91
N LEU A 242 -7.07 29.44 -21.29
CA LEU A 242 -6.30 28.54 -20.42
C LEU A 242 -5.57 27.40 -21.17
N ASN A 243 -5.81 27.27 -22.48
CA ASN A 243 -5.17 26.31 -23.38
C ASN A 243 -5.28 24.85 -22.92
N PHE A 244 -6.47 24.43 -22.49
CA PHE A 244 -6.78 23.06 -22.11
C PHE A 244 -6.76 22.12 -23.33
N LYS A 245 -6.42 20.85 -23.08
CA LYS A 245 -6.41 19.81 -24.10
C LYS A 245 -7.80 19.55 -24.68
N ASP A 246 -8.83 19.64 -23.85
CA ASP A 246 -10.23 19.59 -24.26
C ASP A 246 -10.87 20.99 -24.10
N PRO A 247 -11.14 21.70 -25.22
CA PRO A 247 -11.77 23.03 -25.20
C PRO A 247 -13.17 23.06 -24.58
N GLU A 248 -13.88 21.92 -24.53
CA GLU A 248 -15.19 21.89 -23.87
C GLU A 248 -15.04 22.12 -22.37
N ILE A 249 -13.94 21.70 -21.73
CA ILE A 249 -13.73 21.91 -20.29
C ILE A 249 -13.62 23.42 -19.98
N GLU A 250 -12.97 24.21 -20.83
CA GLU A 250 -12.90 25.68 -20.67
C GLU A 250 -14.27 26.34 -20.77
N ARG A 251 -15.09 25.89 -21.72
CA ARG A 251 -16.48 26.36 -21.88
C ARG A 251 -17.32 26.02 -20.64
N HIS A 252 -17.20 24.78 -20.13
CA HIS A 252 -17.89 24.37 -18.92
C HIS A 252 -17.43 25.19 -17.70
N MET A 253 -16.13 25.48 -17.58
CA MET A 253 -15.59 26.34 -16.53
C MET A 253 -16.18 27.75 -16.57
N ALA A 254 -16.26 28.35 -17.75
CA ALA A 254 -16.88 29.67 -17.91
C ALA A 254 -18.36 29.67 -17.52
N MET A 255 -19.12 28.64 -17.93
CA MET A 255 -20.53 28.49 -17.55
C MET A 255 -20.71 28.29 -16.04
N ALA A 256 -19.85 27.50 -15.40
CA ALA A 256 -19.89 27.30 -13.95
C ALA A 256 -19.54 28.60 -13.20
N LEU A 257 -18.58 29.39 -13.69
CA LEU A 257 -18.24 30.69 -13.12
C LEU A 257 -19.38 31.70 -13.25
N ASP A 258 -20.07 31.72 -14.39
CA ASP A 258 -21.25 32.56 -14.60
C ASP A 258 -22.32 32.26 -13.55
N GLN A 259 -22.62 30.97 -13.31
CA GLN A 259 -23.54 30.52 -12.27
C GLN A 259 -23.10 30.89 -10.85
N VAL A 260 -21.79 30.89 -10.57
CA VAL A 260 -21.26 31.38 -9.29
C VAL A 260 -21.57 32.87 -9.13
N PHE A 261 -21.34 33.69 -10.16
CA PHE A 261 -21.62 35.13 -10.08
C PHE A 261 -23.11 35.47 -10.00
N GLU A 262 -24.00 34.63 -10.55
CA GLU A 262 -25.44 34.78 -10.37
C GLU A 262 -25.93 34.45 -8.93
N ASP A 263 -25.08 33.86 -8.09
CA ASP A 263 -25.32 33.51 -6.67
C ASP A 263 -26.64 32.71 -6.46
N ILE A 264 -27.00 31.86 -7.44
CA ILE A 264 -28.27 31.10 -7.44
C ILE A 264 -28.22 29.90 -6.48
N PHE A 265 -27.05 29.27 -6.37
CA PHE A 265 -26.84 28.07 -5.56
C PHE A 265 -25.81 28.33 -4.44
N PRO A 266 -25.85 27.55 -3.35
CA PRO A 266 -24.81 27.61 -2.32
C PRO A 266 -23.42 27.46 -2.91
N GLU A 267 -22.48 28.29 -2.45
CA GLU A 267 -21.10 28.37 -2.96
C GLU A 267 -20.43 27.00 -3.10
N ALA A 268 -20.57 26.12 -2.10
CA ALA A 268 -20.00 24.78 -2.13
C ALA A 268 -20.51 23.92 -3.30
N VAL A 269 -21.78 24.06 -3.68
CA VAL A 269 -22.38 23.34 -4.81
C VAL A 269 -21.84 23.91 -6.12
N SER A 270 -21.84 25.23 -6.28
CA SER A 270 -21.36 25.89 -7.49
C SER A 270 -19.86 25.64 -7.72
N LEU A 271 -19.05 25.67 -6.67
CA LEU A 271 -17.62 25.34 -6.75
C LEU A 271 -17.35 23.85 -7.01
N SER A 272 -18.25 22.94 -6.62
CA SER A 272 -18.09 21.51 -6.90
C SER A 272 -18.22 21.15 -8.38
N LEU A 273 -18.88 22.01 -9.17
CA LEU A 273 -19.06 21.86 -10.61
C LEU A 273 -17.84 22.35 -11.42
N MET A 274 -16.89 23.03 -10.76
CA MET A 274 -15.68 23.52 -11.41
C MET A 274 -14.72 22.37 -11.75
N PRO A 275 -13.97 22.47 -12.86
CA PRO A 275 -12.95 21.48 -13.17
C PRO A 275 -11.84 21.54 -12.12
N LYS A 276 -11.57 20.42 -11.46
CA LYS A 276 -10.53 20.35 -10.41
C LYS A 276 -9.17 19.98 -10.97
N VAL A 277 -9.10 19.01 -11.88
CA VAL A 277 -7.84 18.58 -12.49
C VAL A 277 -8.00 18.58 -14.00
N VAL A 278 -7.12 19.28 -14.71
CA VAL A 278 -7.20 19.43 -16.18
C VAL A 278 -5.83 19.25 -16.82
N GLU A 279 -5.80 18.58 -17.97
CA GLU A 279 -4.61 18.47 -18.80
C GLU A 279 -4.56 19.63 -19.82
N THR A 280 -3.42 20.30 -19.94
CA THR A 280 -3.18 21.35 -20.93
C THR A 280 -2.75 20.77 -22.28
N GLN A 281 -2.80 21.57 -23.35
CA GLN A 281 -2.30 21.15 -24.67
C GLN A 281 -0.81 20.77 -24.67
N GLU A 282 -0.02 21.33 -23.76
CA GLU A 282 1.40 21.01 -23.59
C GLU A 282 1.64 19.75 -22.73
N GLY A 283 0.58 19.08 -22.28
CA GLY A 283 0.66 17.84 -21.50
C GLY A 283 0.93 18.05 -20.01
N ARG A 284 0.72 19.27 -19.48
CA ARG A 284 0.77 19.53 -18.03
C ARG A 284 -0.56 19.17 -17.40
N ILE A 285 -0.53 18.68 -16.16
CA ILE A 285 -1.70 18.37 -15.37
C ILE A 285 -1.81 19.39 -14.25
N LEU A 286 -2.84 20.22 -14.32
CA LEU A 286 -3.06 21.34 -13.41
C LEU A 286 -4.20 21.03 -12.45
N ASP A 287 -3.96 21.26 -11.16
CA ASP A 287 -4.96 21.20 -10.09
C ASP A 287 -5.46 22.61 -9.78
N PHE A 288 -6.77 22.82 -9.87
CA PHE A 288 -7.44 24.10 -9.75
C PHE A 288 -8.18 24.21 -8.41
N THR A 289 -7.91 25.30 -7.70
CA THR A 289 -8.62 25.72 -6.50
C THR A 289 -9.30 27.06 -6.75
N TYR A 290 -10.53 27.17 -6.26
CA TYR A 290 -11.41 28.32 -6.48
C TYR A 290 -11.82 28.91 -5.14
N THR A 291 -11.83 30.24 -5.03
CA THR A 291 -12.29 30.92 -3.82
C THR A 291 -13.09 32.16 -4.18
N VAL A 292 -14.28 32.28 -3.63
CA VAL A 292 -15.16 33.42 -3.90
C VAL A 292 -14.81 34.59 -3.00
N VAL A 293 -14.82 35.80 -3.57
CA VAL A 293 -14.59 37.05 -2.82
C VAL A 293 -15.86 37.89 -2.87
N ARG A 294 -16.51 38.02 -1.70
CA ARG A 294 -17.73 38.82 -1.54
C ARG A 294 -17.41 40.29 -1.23
N GLY A 295 -18.23 41.18 -1.76
CA GLY A 295 -18.21 42.62 -1.52
C GLY A 295 -18.90 43.01 -0.22
N ARG A 296 -18.91 44.32 0.08
CA ARG A 296 -19.58 44.89 1.28
C ARG A 296 -21.12 44.75 1.25
N SER A 297 -21.67 44.51 0.07
CA SER A 297 -23.08 44.31 -0.25
C SER A 297 -23.50 42.83 -0.20
N ASP A 298 -22.59 41.93 0.20
CA ASP A 298 -22.73 40.46 0.15
C ASP A 298 -22.82 39.87 -1.28
N GLU A 299 -22.60 40.69 -2.31
CA GLU A 299 -22.53 40.27 -3.71
C GLU A 299 -21.15 39.67 -4.05
N ILE A 300 -21.12 38.70 -4.96
CA ILE A 300 -19.87 38.09 -5.40
C ILE A 300 -19.16 39.04 -6.38
N ASN A 301 -18.03 39.59 -5.95
CA ASN A 301 -17.29 40.58 -6.74
C ASN A 301 -16.24 39.95 -7.64
N LYS A 302 -15.58 38.88 -7.18
CA LYS A 302 -14.49 38.19 -7.89
C LYS A 302 -14.41 36.73 -7.47
N VAL A 303 -13.84 35.91 -8.34
CA VAL A 303 -13.39 34.55 -8.01
C VAL A 303 -11.88 34.50 -8.15
N ILE A 304 -11.21 34.03 -7.10
CA ILE A 304 -9.77 33.71 -7.11
C ILE A 304 -9.62 32.32 -7.70
N VAL A 305 -8.72 32.19 -8.67
CA VAL A 305 -8.35 30.91 -9.26
C VAL A 305 -6.86 30.68 -9.02
N VAL A 306 -6.55 29.52 -8.43
CA VAL A 306 -5.20 29.04 -8.22
C VAL A 306 -5.04 27.75 -9.01
N ALA A 307 -4.02 27.66 -9.85
CA ALA A 307 -3.68 26.45 -10.59
C ALA A 307 -2.26 25.99 -10.22
N SER A 308 -2.14 24.72 -9.84
CA SER A 308 -0.88 24.08 -9.42
C SER A 308 -0.47 23.01 -10.41
N ASP A 309 0.79 23.01 -10.85
CA ASP A 309 1.32 21.96 -11.73
C ASP A 309 1.61 20.68 -10.92
N ILE A 310 0.70 19.71 -11.01
CA ILE A 310 0.80 18.40 -10.36
C ILE A 310 1.30 17.31 -11.31
N THR A 311 1.82 17.66 -12.49
CA THR A 311 2.20 16.70 -13.54
C THR A 311 3.11 15.59 -13.00
N LYS A 312 4.16 15.96 -12.27
CA LYS A 312 5.10 14.99 -11.68
C LYS A 312 4.40 14.07 -10.68
N THR A 313 3.66 14.65 -9.72
CA THR A 313 2.97 13.90 -8.67
C THR A 313 1.89 12.99 -9.24
N HIS A 314 1.17 13.43 -10.27
CA HIS A 314 0.17 12.63 -10.96
C HIS A 314 0.79 11.42 -11.67
N HIS A 315 1.91 11.61 -12.39
CA HIS A 315 2.64 10.49 -13.01
C HIS A 315 3.20 9.50 -11.99
N GLU A 316 3.80 9.99 -10.90
CA GLU A 316 4.29 9.13 -9.81
C GLU A 316 3.16 8.33 -9.18
N ARG A 317 1.98 8.94 -8.97
CA ARG A 317 0.79 8.26 -8.45
C ARG A 317 0.26 7.20 -9.41
N GLN A 318 0.22 7.48 -10.71
CA GLN A 318 -0.20 6.50 -11.72
C GLN A 318 0.74 5.29 -11.77
N GLU A 319 2.05 5.50 -11.70
CA GLU A 319 3.00 4.39 -11.69
C GLU A 319 2.89 3.54 -10.42
N LEU A 320 2.69 4.18 -9.26
CA LEU A 320 2.45 3.46 -8.01
C LEU A 320 1.16 2.62 -8.07
N GLU A 321 0.08 3.18 -8.59
CA GLU A 321 -1.19 2.47 -8.78
C GLU A 321 -1.01 1.27 -9.72
N ARG A 322 -0.28 1.46 -10.83
CA ARG A 322 0.06 0.38 -11.78
C ARG A 322 0.83 -0.74 -11.08
N GLN A 323 1.82 -0.41 -10.26
CA GLN A 323 2.57 -1.39 -9.47
C GLN A 323 1.70 -2.12 -8.44
N PHE A 324 0.76 -1.42 -7.78
CA PHE A 324 -0.19 -2.07 -6.87
C PHE A 324 -1.12 -3.04 -7.59
N GLN A 325 -1.64 -2.65 -8.75
CA GLN A 325 -2.46 -3.52 -9.59
C GLN A 325 -1.69 -4.76 -10.05
N GLU A 326 -0.45 -4.58 -10.52
CA GLU A 326 0.42 -5.69 -10.93
C GLU A 326 0.71 -6.65 -9.77
N ASN A 327 1.07 -6.13 -8.60
CA ASN A 327 1.29 -6.94 -7.40
C ASN A 327 0.02 -7.71 -6.97
N ARG A 328 -1.15 -7.06 -7.04
CA ARG A 328 -2.42 -7.69 -6.70
C ARG A 328 -2.79 -8.82 -7.66
N CYS A 329 -2.59 -8.60 -8.96
CA CYS A 329 -2.73 -9.61 -10.02
C CYS A 329 -1.85 -10.83 -9.74
N ILE A 330 -0.54 -10.63 -9.53
CA ILE A 330 0.39 -11.72 -9.24
C ILE A 330 0.01 -12.45 -7.95
N MET A 331 -0.36 -11.74 -6.89
CA MET A 331 -0.80 -12.37 -5.64
C MET A 331 -2.11 -13.15 -5.79
N ASN A 332 -3.00 -12.74 -6.69
CA ASN A 332 -4.21 -13.48 -7.03
C ASN A 332 -3.87 -14.78 -7.79
N ILE A 333 -3.01 -14.68 -8.81
CA ILE A 333 -2.51 -15.83 -9.58
C ILE A 333 -1.80 -16.84 -8.68
N LEU A 334 -0.87 -16.38 -7.83
CA LEU A 334 -0.12 -17.25 -6.92
C LEU A 334 -1.03 -17.98 -5.92
N ARG A 335 -2.15 -17.38 -5.50
CA ARG A 335 -3.15 -18.02 -4.64
C ARG A 335 -3.97 -19.09 -5.38
N HIS A 336 -4.06 -19.01 -6.69
CA HIS A 336 -4.91 -19.84 -7.54
C HIS A 336 -4.15 -20.41 -8.74
N MET A 337 -2.92 -20.89 -8.52
CA MET A 337 -1.99 -21.26 -9.59
C MET A 337 -2.52 -22.36 -10.53
N ASP A 338 -3.20 -23.38 -9.98
CA ASP A 338 -3.77 -24.47 -10.78
C ASP A 338 -4.85 -23.94 -11.74
N ALA A 339 -5.77 -23.12 -11.20
CA ALA A 339 -6.82 -22.49 -12.00
C ALA A 339 -6.25 -21.53 -13.05
N PHE A 340 -5.16 -20.83 -12.74
CA PHE A 340 -4.48 -19.97 -13.70
C PHE A 340 -3.80 -20.76 -14.82
N THR A 341 -3.18 -21.90 -14.48
CA THR A 341 -2.58 -22.81 -15.46
C THR A 341 -3.63 -23.37 -16.41
N ASP A 342 -4.79 -23.77 -15.87
CA ASP A 342 -5.94 -24.21 -16.66
C ASP A 342 -6.47 -23.09 -17.55
N PHE A 343 -6.54 -21.85 -17.03
CA PHE A 343 -6.90 -20.68 -17.81
C PHE A 343 -5.95 -20.45 -18.99
N VAL A 344 -4.63 -20.51 -18.79
CA VAL A 344 -3.64 -20.33 -19.86
C VAL A 344 -3.81 -21.42 -20.93
N ALA A 345 -4.07 -22.66 -20.53
CA ALA A 345 -4.30 -23.77 -21.44
C ALA A 345 -5.61 -23.61 -22.24
N ASP A 346 -6.71 -23.24 -21.59
CA ASP A 346 -8.00 -22.96 -22.26
C ASP A 346 -7.86 -21.76 -23.20
N PHE A 347 -7.23 -20.68 -22.75
CA PHE A 347 -6.99 -19.47 -23.54
C PHE A 347 -6.30 -19.79 -24.88
N LYS A 348 -5.23 -20.59 -24.84
CA LYS A 348 -4.53 -21.07 -26.03
C LYS A 348 -5.43 -21.91 -26.94
N GLY A 349 -6.23 -22.81 -26.35
CA GLY A 349 -7.18 -23.64 -27.09
C GLY A 349 -8.28 -22.83 -27.79
N GLN A 350 -8.84 -21.83 -27.11
CA GLN A 350 -9.85 -20.92 -27.65
C GLN A 350 -9.28 -20.05 -28.77
N LEU A 351 -8.07 -19.52 -28.63
CA LEU A 351 -7.38 -18.78 -29.70
C LEU A 351 -7.15 -19.65 -30.94
N GLN A 352 -6.70 -20.89 -30.76
CA GLN A 352 -6.52 -21.81 -31.88
C GLN A 352 -7.85 -22.11 -32.59
N LYS A 353 -8.94 -22.26 -31.83
CA LYS A 353 -10.29 -22.44 -32.36
C LYS A 353 -10.75 -21.21 -33.15
N LEU A 354 -10.54 -20.01 -32.63
CA LEU A 354 -10.83 -18.75 -33.34
C LEU A 354 -10.10 -18.69 -34.68
N ARG A 355 -8.80 -19.01 -34.71
CA ARG A 355 -8.01 -19.02 -35.95
C ARG A 355 -8.48 -20.04 -36.99
N SER A 356 -9.18 -21.09 -36.58
CA SER A 356 -9.68 -22.14 -37.48
C SER A 356 -11.01 -21.81 -38.15
N ASP A 357 -11.80 -20.91 -37.56
CA ASP A 357 -13.12 -20.51 -38.05
C ASP A 357 -13.39 -19.04 -37.70
N LEU A 358 -12.88 -18.15 -38.56
CA LEU A 358 -13.00 -16.69 -38.41
C LEU A 358 -14.28 -16.13 -39.05
N GLU A 359 -15.01 -16.93 -39.84
CA GLU A 359 -16.17 -16.48 -40.60
C GLU A 359 -17.42 -16.36 -39.71
N ASN A 360 -17.50 -17.16 -38.64
CA ASN A 360 -18.63 -17.15 -37.72
C ASN A 360 -18.53 -16.05 -36.65
N ARG A 361 -18.91 -14.82 -37.01
CA ARG A 361 -18.86 -13.63 -36.12
C ARG A 361 -19.51 -13.82 -34.76
N SER A 362 -20.68 -14.46 -34.70
CA SER A 362 -21.39 -14.69 -33.43
C SER A 362 -20.58 -15.58 -32.50
N GLN A 363 -19.97 -16.64 -33.04
CA GLN A 363 -19.12 -17.54 -32.28
C GLN A 363 -17.82 -16.86 -31.84
N VAL A 364 -17.21 -16.07 -32.73
CA VAL A 364 -16.02 -15.27 -32.40
C VAL A 364 -16.29 -14.33 -31.23
N LYS A 365 -17.40 -13.58 -31.29
CA LYS A 365 -17.80 -12.64 -30.24
C LYS A 365 -18.01 -13.35 -28.90
N HIS A 366 -18.67 -14.51 -28.88
CA HIS A 366 -18.84 -15.30 -27.65
C HIS A 366 -17.53 -15.79 -27.05
N ILE A 367 -16.57 -16.21 -27.88
CA ILE A 367 -15.26 -16.65 -27.40
C ILE A 367 -14.49 -15.45 -26.84
N LEU A 368 -14.42 -14.32 -27.56
CA LEU A 368 -13.77 -13.09 -27.06
C LEU A 368 -14.40 -12.62 -25.74
N HIS A 369 -15.72 -12.66 -25.62
CA HIS A 369 -16.43 -12.33 -24.38
C HIS A 369 -16.01 -13.23 -23.20
N THR A 370 -15.88 -14.53 -23.46
CA THR A 370 -15.44 -15.51 -22.45
C THR A 370 -13.98 -15.29 -22.07
N LEU A 371 -13.09 -15.08 -23.04
CA LEU A 371 -11.68 -14.78 -22.81
C LEU A 371 -11.50 -13.49 -21.99
N LYS A 372 -12.30 -12.45 -22.27
CA LYS A 372 -12.33 -11.22 -21.49
C LYS A 372 -12.70 -11.49 -20.04
N GLY A 373 -13.80 -12.20 -19.81
CA GLY A 373 -14.27 -12.55 -18.47
C GLY A 373 -13.22 -13.30 -17.66
N ASN A 374 -12.62 -14.34 -18.25
CA ASN A 374 -11.60 -15.15 -17.58
C ASN A 374 -10.31 -14.35 -17.31
N SER A 375 -9.90 -13.46 -18.22
CA SER A 375 -8.72 -12.60 -18.03
C SER A 375 -8.90 -11.63 -16.85
N LEU A 376 -10.11 -11.09 -16.69
CA LEU A 376 -10.45 -10.16 -15.61
C LEU A 376 -10.56 -10.84 -14.24
N VAL A 377 -10.91 -12.13 -14.17
CA VAL A 377 -10.89 -12.90 -12.91
C VAL A 377 -9.49 -12.97 -12.30
N PHE A 378 -8.46 -13.05 -13.16
CA PHE A 378 -7.06 -13.00 -12.74
C PHE A 378 -6.49 -11.58 -12.71
N GLU A 379 -7.31 -10.56 -12.96
CA GLU A 379 -6.92 -9.15 -12.95
C GLU A 379 -5.79 -8.81 -13.93
N ILE A 380 -5.72 -9.53 -15.06
CA ILE A 380 -4.81 -9.19 -16.17
C ILE A 380 -5.47 -8.09 -17.01
N TYR A 381 -5.49 -6.87 -16.48
CA TYR A 381 -6.24 -5.75 -17.04
C TYR A 381 -5.84 -5.40 -18.46
N GLU A 382 -4.53 -5.34 -18.76
CA GLU A 382 -4.04 -5.05 -20.12
C GLU A 382 -4.62 -6.04 -21.16
N LEU A 383 -4.65 -7.33 -20.81
CA LEU A 383 -5.22 -8.37 -21.67
C LEU A 383 -6.74 -8.22 -21.80
N GLY A 384 -7.43 -7.94 -20.69
CA GLY A 384 -8.88 -7.72 -20.67
C GLY A 384 -9.30 -6.54 -21.54
N HIS A 385 -8.59 -5.41 -21.47
CA HIS A 385 -8.84 -4.22 -22.29
C HIS A 385 -8.60 -4.50 -23.77
N LEU A 386 -7.49 -5.15 -24.12
CA LEU A 386 -7.18 -5.49 -25.51
C LEU A 386 -8.25 -6.39 -26.15
N ILE A 387 -8.78 -7.36 -25.39
CA ILE A 387 -9.88 -8.22 -25.84
C ILE A 387 -11.18 -7.42 -25.98
N HIS A 388 -11.46 -6.50 -25.04
CA HIS A 388 -12.64 -5.64 -25.12
C HIS A 388 -12.62 -4.73 -26.35
N ASP A 389 -11.50 -4.06 -26.63
CA ASP A 389 -11.36 -3.20 -27.80
C ASP A 389 -11.58 -3.99 -29.09
N THR A 390 -11.05 -5.21 -29.15
CA THR A 390 -11.25 -6.12 -30.29
C THR A 390 -12.72 -6.55 -30.41
N GLU A 391 -13.40 -6.83 -29.30
CA GLU A 391 -14.83 -7.17 -29.26
C GLU A 391 -15.72 -6.00 -29.73
N THR A 392 -15.38 -4.77 -29.35
CA THR A 392 -16.08 -3.54 -29.75
C THR A 392 -15.88 -3.26 -31.24
N LEU A 393 -14.64 -3.30 -31.72
CA LEU A 393 -14.32 -3.12 -33.15
C LEU A 393 -15.05 -4.14 -34.03
N LEU A 394 -15.15 -5.40 -33.58
CA LEU A 394 -15.89 -6.44 -34.29
C LEU A 394 -17.40 -6.14 -34.38
N GLY A 395 -17.95 -5.39 -33.42
CA GLY A 395 -19.35 -4.96 -33.42
C GLY A 395 -19.62 -3.72 -34.29
N GLU A 396 -18.61 -2.88 -34.50
CA GLU A 396 -18.73 -1.61 -35.24
C GLU A 396 -18.27 -1.71 -36.70
N GLN A 397 -17.32 -2.61 -37.00
CA GLN A 397 -16.69 -2.74 -38.32
C GLN A 397 -16.99 -4.08 -38.98
N ASP A 398 -17.73 -4.03 -40.09
CA ASP A 398 -18.16 -5.22 -40.83
C ASP A 398 -17.06 -5.86 -41.71
N ASP A 399 -15.90 -5.24 -41.89
CA ASP A 399 -14.78 -5.77 -42.68
C ASP A 399 -13.48 -5.92 -41.87
N LEU A 400 -13.58 -5.98 -40.53
CA LEU A 400 -12.41 -6.06 -39.65
C LEU A 400 -11.57 -7.33 -39.93
N GLU A 401 -10.28 -7.13 -40.27
CA GLU A 401 -9.30 -8.22 -40.29
C GLU A 401 -8.95 -8.64 -38.85
N LEU A 402 -9.46 -9.78 -38.41
CA LEU A 402 -9.35 -10.19 -37.01
C LEU A 402 -7.96 -10.77 -36.64
N ALA A 403 -7.24 -11.36 -37.59
CA ALA A 403 -5.99 -12.07 -37.31
C ALA A 403 -4.91 -11.21 -36.60
N PRO A 404 -4.64 -9.96 -37.01
CA PRO A 404 -3.68 -9.08 -36.32
C PRO A 404 -4.09 -8.76 -34.87
N HIS A 405 -5.39 -8.71 -34.57
CA HIS A 405 -5.88 -8.48 -33.21
C HIS A 405 -5.68 -9.71 -32.34
N LEU A 406 -5.92 -10.91 -32.87
CA LEU A 406 -5.64 -12.17 -32.17
C LEU A 406 -4.14 -12.34 -31.88
N ASP A 407 -3.26 -11.95 -32.80
CA ASP A 407 -1.80 -11.97 -32.59
C ASP A 407 -1.38 -11.04 -31.45
N LYS A 408 -1.99 -9.85 -31.35
CA LYS A 408 -1.74 -8.93 -30.24
C LYS A 408 -2.22 -9.51 -28.90
N ILE A 409 -3.41 -10.10 -28.88
CA ILE A 409 -3.99 -10.75 -27.68
C ILE A 409 -3.08 -11.88 -27.20
N GLU A 410 -2.63 -12.74 -28.11
CA GLU A 410 -1.69 -13.83 -27.80
C GLU A 410 -0.35 -13.30 -27.27
N SER A 411 0.21 -12.29 -27.95
CA SER A 411 1.49 -11.68 -27.58
C SER A 411 1.43 -10.99 -26.21
N CYS A 412 0.27 -10.41 -25.84
CA CYS A 412 0.07 -9.77 -24.55
C CYS A 412 0.17 -10.79 -23.40
N LEU A 413 -0.60 -11.89 -23.46
CA LEU A 413 -0.52 -12.94 -22.45
C LEU A 413 0.85 -13.63 -22.43
N GLN A 414 1.43 -13.87 -23.60
CA GLN A 414 2.76 -14.46 -23.67
C GLN A 414 3.82 -13.53 -23.04
N GLY A 415 3.77 -12.23 -23.34
CA GLY A 415 4.68 -11.23 -22.77
C GLY A 415 4.55 -11.15 -21.26
N PHE A 416 3.33 -11.20 -20.73
CA PHE A 416 3.07 -11.28 -19.29
C PHE A 416 3.72 -12.52 -18.65
N LEU A 417 3.50 -13.71 -19.23
CA LEU A 417 4.08 -14.96 -18.72
C LEU A 417 5.62 -14.98 -18.80
N ASP A 418 6.19 -14.47 -19.90
CA ASP A 418 7.64 -14.35 -20.09
C ASP A 418 8.24 -13.36 -19.07
N HIS A 419 7.57 -12.24 -18.78
CA HIS A 419 8.00 -11.25 -17.78
C HIS A 419 8.01 -11.80 -16.36
N HIS A 420 7.05 -12.67 -16.02
CA HIS A 420 6.90 -13.26 -14.68
C HIS A 420 7.37 -14.72 -14.58
N LYS A 421 8.20 -15.18 -15.52
CA LYS A 421 8.62 -16.57 -15.63
C LYS A 421 9.25 -17.15 -14.36
N ASP A 422 10.08 -16.35 -13.67
CA ASP A 422 10.75 -16.77 -12.43
C ASP A 422 9.79 -17.06 -11.28
N LEU A 423 8.57 -16.49 -11.32
CA LEU A 423 7.54 -16.67 -10.30
C LEU A 423 6.50 -17.71 -10.70
N LEU A 424 6.08 -17.69 -11.97
CA LEU A 424 4.96 -18.51 -12.44
C LEU A 424 5.40 -19.87 -13.00
N ASP A 425 6.60 -19.96 -13.60
CA ASP A 425 7.12 -21.16 -14.28
C ASP A 425 6.14 -21.78 -15.31
N ILE A 426 5.32 -20.94 -15.94
CA ILE A 426 4.38 -21.34 -16.99
C ILE A 426 4.96 -20.96 -18.35
N ASP A 427 5.16 -21.95 -19.23
CA ASP A 427 5.61 -21.74 -20.60
C ASP A 427 4.42 -21.76 -21.57
N PHE A 428 4.03 -20.58 -22.08
CA PHE A 428 2.95 -20.45 -23.08
C PHE A 428 3.21 -21.26 -24.37
N ARG A 429 4.49 -21.45 -24.73
CA ARG A 429 4.91 -22.16 -25.94
C ARG A 429 4.90 -23.67 -25.76
N SER A 430 4.94 -24.15 -24.52
CA SER A 430 4.75 -25.56 -24.22
C SER A 430 3.32 -26.00 -24.59
N ASN A 431 3.17 -27.22 -25.11
CA ASN A 431 1.84 -27.78 -25.33
C ASN A 431 1.27 -28.15 -23.96
N PRO A 432 -0.02 -27.87 -23.69
CA PRO A 432 -0.64 -28.31 -22.45
C PRO A 432 -0.49 -29.83 -22.35
N GLU A 433 0.23 -30.31 -21.33
CA GLU A 433 0.28 -31.74 -21.05
C GLU A 433 -1.14 -32.19 -20.73
N LYS A 434 -1.76 -32.97 -21.62
CA LYS A 434 -3.05 -33.60 -21.33
C LYS A 434 -2.85 -34.51 -20.13
N THR A 435 -3.43 -34.14 -19.01
CA THR A 435 -3.36 -34.95 -17.79
C THR A 435 -4.44 -36.03 -17.87
N TYR A 436 -4.01 -37.29 -17.78
CA TYR A 436 -4.90 -38.45 -17.77
C TYR A 436 -4.82 -39.12 -16.41
N THR A 437 -5.97 -39.36 -15.78
CA THR A 437 -6.05 -40.10 -14.52
C THR A 437 -6.22 -41.59 -14.82
N ILE A 438 -5.39 -42.44 -14.22
CA ILE A 438 -5.49 -43.91 -14.27
C ILE A 438 -5.70 -44.41 -12.85
N ASP A 439 -6.65 -45.33 -12.68
CA ASP A 439 -6.86 -46.01 -11.41
C ASP A 439 -5.68 -46.93 -11.06
N GLU A 440 -5.38 -47.07 -9.76
CA GLU A 440 -4.25 -47.86 -9.27
C GLU A 440 -4.31 -49.34 -9.71
N THR A 441 -5.52 -49.90 -9.85
CA THR A 441 -5.75 -51.24 -10.41
C THR A 441 -5.29 -51.35 -11.86
N ASP A 442 -5.64 -50.38 -12.70
CA ASP A 442 -5.29 -50.37 -14.12
C ASP A 442 -3.80 -50.07 -14.32
N PHE A 443 -3.24 -49.20 -13.48
CA PHE A 443 -1.80 -48.93 -13.45
C PHE A 443 -0.99 -50.20 -13.11
N ASN A 444 -1.43 -50.97 -12.12
CA ASN A 444 -0.78 -52.22 -11.73
C ASN A 444 -0.92 -53.31 -12.81
N ALA A 445 -2.05 -53.35 -13.52
CA ALA A 445 -2.23 -54.24 -14.66
C ALA A 445 -1.27 -53.89 -15.81
N LEU A 446 -1.14 -52.61 -16.15
CA LEU A 446 -0.15 -52.08 -17.09
C LEU A 446 1.28 -52.46 -16.68
N ASP A 447 1.64 -52.26 -15.42
CA ASP A 447 2.97 -52.60 -14.92
C ASP A 447 3.30 -54.09 -15.06
N ASN A 448 2.33 -54.98 -14.83
CA ASN A 448 2.51 -56.41 -15.00
C ASN A 448 2.70 -56.80 -16.47
N LEU A 449 1.94 -56.20 -17.39
CA LEU A 449 2.14 -56.41 -18.84
C LEU A 449 3.54 -56.00 -19.28
N PHE A 450 4.08 -54.92 -18.71
CA PHE A 450 5.43 -54.45 -19.04
C PHE A 450 6.57 -55.31 -18.46
N LYS A 451 6.29 -56.28 -17.57
CA LYS A 451 7.30 -57.24 -17.10
C LYS A 451 7.68 -58.27 -18.18
N GLU A 452 6.75 -58.57 -19.09
CA GLU A 452 6.93 -59.60 -20.12
C GLU A 452 7.49 -59.07 -21.46
N VAL A 453 7.66 -57.75 -21.62
CA VAL A 453 8.25 -57.15 -22.83
C VAL A 453 9.77 -57.16 -22.82
N ASP A 454 10.38 -56.93 -23.98
CA ASP A 454 11.82 -56.85 -24.20
C ASP A 454 12.51 -55.75 -23.38
N ALA A 455 13.80 -55.96 -23.10
CA ALA A 455 14.59 -55.11 -22.20
C ALA A 455 14.55 -53.59 -22.53
N PRO A 456 14.61 -53.15 -23.81
CA PRO A 456 14.52 -51.73 -24.15
C PRO A 456 13.16 -51.11 -23.78
N ARG A 457 12.06 -51.79 -24.09
CA ARG A 457 10.70 -51.31 -23.77
C ARG A 457 10.43 -51.34 -22.28
N ARG A 458 10.96 -52.35 -21.57
CA ARG A 458 10.88 -52.44 -20.12
C ARG A 458 11.63 -51.27 -19.45
N ALA A 459 12.82 -50.92 -19.93
CA ALA A 459 13.57 -49.76 -19.44
C ALA A 459 12.82 -48.43 -19.70
N ALA A 460 12.22 -48.27 -20.89
CA ALA A 460 11.39 -47.11 -21.21
C ALA A 460 10.16 -47.00 -20.29
N TRP A 461 9.46 -48.11 -20.05
CA TRP A 461 8.34 -48.16 -19.10
C TRP A 461 8.77 -47.80 -17.69
N GLN A 462 9.90 -48.31 -17.18
CA GLN A 462 10.40 -47.93 -15.86
C GLN A 462 10.65 -46.42 -15.75
N GLY A 463 11.16 -45.78 -16.80
CA GLY A 463 11.33 -44.33 -16.86
C GLY A 463 10.00 -43.57 -16.83
N ILE A 464 8.98 -44.04 -17.55
CA ILE A 464 7.64 -43.43 -17.57
C ILE A 464 6.94 -43.65 -16.23
N LYS A 465 6.97 -44.87 -15.71
CA LYS A 465 6.38 -45.28 -14.43
C LYS A 465 6.92 -44.43 -13.28
N ALA A 466 8.23 -44.16 -13.25
CA ALA A 466 8.83 -43.29 -12.24
C ALA A 466 8.23 -41.88 -12.27
N ARG A 467 8.02 -41.30 -13.46
CA ARG A 467 7.44 -39.95 -13.61
C ARG A 467 5.96 -39.91 -13.22
N LEU A 468 5.20 -40.97 -13.52
CA LEU A 468 3.78 -41.07 -13.17
C LEU A 468 3.52 -41.26 -11.67
N ARG A 469 4.51 -41.72 -10.89
CA ARG A 469 4.42 -41.86 -9.43
C ARG A 469 4.79 -40.57 -8.68
N HIS A 470 5.22 -39.53 -9.38
CA HIS A 470 5.59 -38.29 -8.74
C HIS A 470 4.38 -37.60 -8.13
N LYS A 471 4.42 -37.41 -6.81
CA LYS A 471 3.39 -36.71 -6.04
C LYS A 471 4.00 -35.51 -5.35
N HIS A 472 3.17 -34.56 -4.97
CA HIS A 472 3.60 -33.39 -4.21
C HIS A 472 4.15 -33.81 -2.83
N ILE A 473 5.29 -33.24 -2.44
CA ILE A 473 5.87 -33.43 -1.10
C ILE A 473 4.84 -33.10 -0.01
N GLY A 474 3.93 -32.16 -0.28
CA GLY A 474 2.83 -31.75 0.60
C GLY A 474 2.02 -32.92 1.18
N GLU A 475 1.86 -34.03 0.44
CA GLU A 475 1.17 -35.22 0.95
C GLU A 475 1.85 -35.81 2.20
N LEU A 476 3.17 -35.74 2.31
CA LEU A 476 3.91 -36.18 3.50
C LEU A 476 4.01 -35.09 4.58
N CYS A 477 3.74 -33.82 4.24
CA CYS A 477 3.83 -32.68 5.14
C CYS A 477 2.58 -32.46 5.99
N GLY A 478 1.40 -32.94 5.55
CA GLY A 478 0.13 -32.73 6.24
C GLY A 478 0.09 -33.19 7.70
N GLN A 479 1.00 -34.08 8.11
CA GLN A 479 1.13 -34.54 9.50
C GLN A 479 1.85 -33.54 10.44
N PHE A 480 2.63 -32.59 9.92
CA PHE A 480 3.49 -31.73 10.75
C PHE A 480 2.72 -30.59 11.42
N GLU A 481 1.77 -29.96 10.74
CA GLU A 481 1.01 -28.85 11.32
C GLU A 481 0.12 -29.29 12.51
N PRO A 482 -0.64 -30.40 12.43
CA PRO A 482 -1.37 -30.93 13.58
C PRO A 482 -0.44 -31.34 14.74
N LEU A 483 0.74 -31.89 14.43
CA LEU A 483 1.75 -32.25 15.41
C LEU A 483 2.25 -31.01 16.17
N VAL A 484 2.66 -29.96 15.46
CA VAL A 484 3.16 -28.72 16.07
C VAL A 484 2.07 -28.07 16.91
N LYS A 485 0.83 -27.98 16.42
CA LYS A 485 -0.30 -27.44 17.19
C LYS A 485 -0.52 -28.21 18.50
N ARG A 486 -0.45 -29.53 18.46
CA ARG A 486 -0.60 -30.39 19.65
C ARG A 486 0.55 -30.19 20.65
N LEU A 487 1.79 -30.19 20.20
CA LEU A 487 2.97 -30.01 21.06
C LEU A 487 3.03 -28.59 21.65
N ALA A 488 2.74 -27.57 20.84
CA ALA A 488 2.66 -26.19 21.30
C ALA A 488 1.65 -26.03 22.44
N LYS A 489 0.47 -26.67 22.32
CA LYS A 489 -0.54 -26.67 23.38
C LYS A 489 -0.09 -27.43 24.63
N GLN A 490 0.54 -28.60 24.47
CA GLN A 490 1.01 -29.43 25.60
C GLN A 490 2.09 -28.72 26.41
N GLU A 491 3.00 -28.02 25.75
CA GLU A 491 4.14 -27.34 26.36
C GLU A 491 3.84 -25.87 26.71
N GLU A 492 2.60 -25.42 26.54
CA GLU A 492 2.14 -24.04 26.78
C GLU A 492 2.97 -22.98 26.01
N LYS A 493 3.34 -23.30 24.76
CA LYS A 493 4.11 -22.45 23.86
C LYS A 493 3.27 -21.94 22.70
N GLU A 494 3.65 -20.78 22.15
CA GLU A 494 3.09 -20.29 20.88
C GLU A 494 4.08 -20.59 19.76
N ILE A 495 3.72 -21.47 18.83
CA ILE A 495 4.60 -21.92 17.75
C ILE A 495 3.87 -21.84 16.41
N ARG A 496 4.52 -21.25 15.39
CA ARG A 496 4.07 -21.27 14.00
C ARG A 496 5.02 -22.12 13.15
N LEU A 497 4.45 -23.08 12.43
CA LEU A 497 5.16 -23.84 11.40
C LEU A 497 4.86 -23.22 10.03
N LYS A 498 5.91 -22.95 9.24
CA LYS A 498 5.79 -22.56 7.84
C LYS A 498 6.51 -23.57 6.97
N ILE A 499 5.80 -24.16 6.01
CA ILE A 499 6.34 -25.10 5.02
C ILE A 499 6.42 -24.37 3.68
N ILE A 500 7.53 -24.53 2.95
CA ILE A 500 7.78 -23.91 1.64
C ILE A 500 8.40 -24.99 0.74
N GLY A 501 7.99 -25.08 -0.53
CA GLY A 501 8.50 -26.13 -1.42
C GLY A 501 7.72 -27.45 -1.33
N GLU A 502 6.52 -27.44 -0.73
CA GLU A 502 5.68 -28.63 -0.63
C GLU A 502 5.04 -29.02 -1.98
N GLU A 503 5.03 -28.07 -2.92
CA GLU A 503 4.60 -28.23 -4.31
C GLU A 503 5.57 -29.06 -5.17
N LEU A 504 6.80 -29.31 -4.70
CA LEU A 504 7.77 -30.11 -5.44
C LEU A 504 7.26 -31.55 -5.65
N LYS A 505 7.40 -32.07 -6.88
CA LYS A 505 6.93 -33.41 -7.27
C LYS A 505 8.08 -34.42 -7.32
N LEU A 506 7.95 -35.55 -6.62
CA LEU A 506 8.85 -36.71 -6.72
C LEU A 506 8.17 -38.01 -6.27
N ASP A 507 8.82 -39.15 -6.51
CA ASP A 507 8.38 -40.43 -5.94
C ASP A 507 8.54 -40.37 -4.41
N LEU A 508 7.40 -40.40 -3.71
CA LEU A 508 7.35 -40.26 -2.26
C LEU A 508 7.75 -41.55 -1.55
N ASP A 509 7.73 -42.71 -2.20
CA ASP A 509 7.92 -43.99 -1.51
C ASP A 509 9.35 -44.17 -0.95
N PRO A 510 10.43 -43.87 -1.70
CA PRO A 510 11.79 -43.97 -1.17
C PRO A 510 12.03 -43.05 0.04
N ILE A 511 11.39 -41.86 0.06
CA ILE A 511 11.60 -40.82 1.08
C ILE A 511 10.62 -40.90 2.26
N ARG A 512 9.51 -41.62 2.14
CA ARG A 512 8.48 -41.74 3.19
C ARG A 512 9.04 -42.15 4.56
N PRO A 513 10.00 -43.10 4.68
CA PRO A 513 10.62 -43.44 5.97
C PRO A 513 11.41 -42.27 6.59
N LEU A 514 12.06 -41.45 5.77
CA LEU A 514 12.75 -40.25 6.23
C LEU A 514 11.76 -39.25 6.83
N PHE A 515 10.62 -39.00 6.16
CA PHE A 515 9.58 -38.08 6.65
C PHE A 515 8.97 -38.53 7.99
N LYS A 516 8.79 -39.83 8.19
CA LYS A 516 8.42 -40.38 9.51
C LYS A 516 9.44 -40.02 10.59
N SER A 517 10.72 -40.00 10.23
CA SER A 517 11.81 -39.65 11.14
C SER A 517 11.92 -38.14 11.38
N LEU A 518 11.57 -37.30 10.40
CA LEU A 518 11.56 -35.83 10.53
C LEU A 518 10.60 -35.32 11.60
N ILE A 519 9.57 -36.10 11.95
CA ILE A 519 8.68 -35.85 13.11
C ILE A 519 9.51 -35.57 14.36
N HIS A 520 10.62 -36.31 14.56
CA HIS A 520 11.48 -36.12 15.73
C HIS A 520 12.24 -34.79 15.72
N LEU A 521 12.68 -34.29 14.55
CA LEU A 521 13.31 -32.97 14.46
C LEU A 521 12.33 -31.86 14.82
N ILE A 522 11.11 -31.96 14.31
CA ILE A 522 10.06 -30.98 14.58
C ILE A 522 9.62 -31.05 16.05
N SER A 523 9.52 -32.24 16.63
CA SER A 523 9.27 -32.40 18.07
C SER A 523 10.39 -31.76 18.89
N ASN A 524 11.66 -32.06 18.58
CA ASN A 524 12.80 -31.48 19.30
C ASN A 524 12.81 -29.94 19.22
N ALA A 525 12.46 -29.38 18.07
CA ALA A 525 12.30 -27.94 17.92
C ALA A 525 11.16 -27.41 18.82
N CYS A 526 10.02 -28.09 18.91
CA CYS A 526 8.90 -27.67 19.78
C CYS A 526 9.22 -27.84 21.27
N ASP A 527 9.78 -28.98 21.67
CA ASP A 527 9.96 -29.40 23.07
C ASP A 527 11.17 -28.68 23.69
N HIS A 528 12.30 -28.65 22.98
CA HIS A 528 13.57 -28.17 23.51
C HIS A 528 14.09 -26.90 22.80
N GLY A 529 13.82 -26.76 21.51
CA GLY A 529 14.28 -25.61 20.71
C GLY A 529 13.59 -24.31 21.12
N ILE A 530 12.29 -24.23 20.89
CA ILE A 530 11.48 -23.04 21.16
C ILE A 530 11.28 -22.86 22.67
N GLU A 531 11.62 -21.68 23.16
CA GLU A 531 11.44 -21.27 24.55
C GLU A 531 9.98 -20.86 24.81
N PRO A 532 9.48 -20.98 26.05
CA PRO A 532 8.17 -20.46 26.41
C PRO A 532 8.07 -18.93 26.24
N PRO A 533 6.87 -18.37 26.05
CA PRO A 533 6.66 -16.95 25.75
C PRO A 533 7.39 -15.97 26.67
N TYR A 534 7.42 -16.25 27.99
CA TYR A 534 8.07 -15.39 28.97
C TYR A 534 9.59 -15.35 28.79
N GLU A 535 10.22 -16.50 28.52
CA GLU A 535 11.68 -16.62 28.30
C GLU A 535 12.06 -15.96 26.95
N ARG A 536 11.18 -16.04 25.94
CA ARG A 536 11.38 -15.37 24.64
C ARG A 536 11.39 -13.85 24.77
N LEU A 537 10.41 -13.28 25.47
CA LEU A 537 10.33 -11.84 25.70
C LEU A 537 11.52 -11.33 26.52
N ALA A 538 11.95 -12.07 27.54
CA ALA A 538 13.16 -11.75 28.32
C ALA A 538 14.42 -11.70 27.45
N ASN A 539 14.48 -12.54 26.41
CA ASN A 539 15.58 -12.59 25.43
C ASN A 539 15.36 -11.68 24.20
N LYS A 540 14.42 -10.72 24.27
CA LYS A 540 14.09 -9.78 23.17
C LYS A 540 13.64 -10.45 21.87
N LYS A 541 13.00 -11.62 21.97
CA LYS A 541 12.36 -12.33 20.85
C LYS A 541 10.85 -12.12 20.85
N THR A 542 10.22 -12.38 19.72
CA THR A 542 8.75 -12.40 19.61
C THR A 542 8.15 -13.48 20.49
N LYS A 543 6.95 -13.21 21.03
CA LYS A 543 6.18 -14.16 21.85
C LYS A 543 6.01 -15.52 21.17
N THR A 544 5.69 -15.48 19.87
CA THR A 544 5.54 -16.65 19.01
C THR A 544 6.89 -17.11 18.47
N GLY A 545 7.20 -18.41 18.63
CA GLY A 545 8.34 -19.08 18.00
C GLY A 545 8.03 -19.57 16.60
N HIS A 546 9.04 -19.64 15.74
CA HIS A 546 8.89 -20.00 14.34
C HIS A 546 9.73 -21.21 13.98
N ILE A 547 9.10 -22.17 13.30
CA ILE A 547 9.75 -23.30 12.65
C ILE A 547 9.50 -23.19 11.15
N PHE A 548 10.58 -23.18 10.37
CA PHE A 548 10.55 -23.12 8.91
C PHE A 548 11.05 -24.43 8.34
N MET A 549 10.24 -25.09 7.51
CA MET A 549 10.63 -26.24 6.71
C MET A 549 10.64 -25.82 5.23
N ARG A 550 11.76 -26.01 4.55
CA ARG A 550 11.92 -25.67 3.14
C ARG A 550 12.46 -26.84 2.34
N PHE A 551 11.79 -27.13 1.23
CA PHE A 551 12.27 -28.07 0.22
C PHE A 551 12.77 -27.31 -1.00
N LEU A 552 13.85 -27.79 -1.62
CA LEU A 552 14.43 -27.21 -2.84
C LEU A 552 15.23 -28.26 -3.62
N PHE A 553 15.15 -28.21 -4.94
CA PHE A 553 16.09 -28.94 -5.80
C PHE A 553 17.31 -28.06 -6.11
N VAL A 554 18.51 -28.55 -5.78
CA VAL A 554 19.77 -27.89 -6.11
C VAL A 554 20.74 -28.95 -6.62
N ASN A 555 21.36 -28.72 -7.78
CA ASN A 555 22.39 -29.59 -8.35
C ASN A 555 21.96 -31.07 -8.38
N GLN A 556 20.77 -31.37 -8.91
CA GLN A 556 20.19 -32.72 -8.94
C GLN A 556 20.10 -33.39 -7.55
N SER A 557 19.90 -32.62 -6.49
CA SER A 557 19.69 -33.14 -5.13
C SER A 557 18.48 -32.48 -4.50
N LEU A 558 17.64 -33.27 -3.80
CA LEU A 558 16.60 -32.75 -2.94
C LEU A 558 17.25 -32.26 -1.65
N LYS A 559 17.06 -30.98 -1.36
CA LYS A 559 17.55 -30.33 -0.16
C LYS A 559 16.38 -29.98 0.74
N ILE A 560 16.41 -30.53 1.96
CA ILE A 560 15.41 -30.32 3.01
C ILE A 560 16.08 -29.49 4.10
N ARG A 561 15.53 -28.32 4.40
CA ARG A 561 16.04 -27.42 5.43
C ARG A 561 14.97 -27.20 6.49
N ILE A 562 15.33 -27.44 7.75
CA ILE A 562 14.46 -27.20 8.92
C ILE A 562 15.19 -26.19 9.81
N VAL A 563 14.54 -25.07 10.11
CA VAL A 563 15.12 -23.97 10.90
C VAL A 563 14.14 -23.60 12.00
N ASP A 564 14.60 -23.50 13.25
CA ASP A 564 13.88 -22.88 14.34
C ASP A 564 14.59 -21.59 14.80
N ASP A 565 13.83 -20.68 15.43
CA ASP A 565 14.34 -19.43 16.04
C ASP A 565 14.50 -19.55 17.57
N GLY A 566 14.69 -20.77 18.06
CA GLY A 566 14.71 -21.12 19.48
C GLY A 566 16.02 -20.78 20.21
N ARG A 567 16.26 -21.44 21.34
CA ARG A 567 17.43 -21.18 22.21
C ARG A 567 18.76 -21.60 21.58
N GLY A 568 18.72 -22.41 20.53
CA GLY A 568 19.91 -23.03 19.95
C GLY A 568 20.56 -24.06 20.88
N ILE A 569 21.71 -24.61 20.47
CA ILE A 569 22.41 -25.67 21.19
C ILE A 569 23.70 -25.10 21.78
N ASP A 570 23.90 -25.31 23.08
CA ASP A 570 25.18 -25.09 23.73
C ASP A 570 26.09 -26.30 23.47
N TRP A 571 26.98 -26.15 22.49
CA TRP A 571 27.95 -27.19 22.10
C TRP A 571 28.95 -27.51 23.21
N ASP A 572 29.31 -26.52 24.04
CA ASP A 572 30.29 -26.71 25.10
C ASP A 572 29.67 -27.53 26.24
N GLU A 573 28.39 -27.26 26.56
CA GLU A 573 27.61 -28.07 27.51
C GLU A 573 27.36 -29.49 26.98
N LEU A 574 27.07 -29.64 25.68
CA LEU A 574 26.85 -30.94 25.06
C LEU A 574 28.09 -31.85 25.16
N ILE A 575 29.27 -31.30 24.88
CA ILE A 575 30.55 -32.03 25.00
C ILE A 575 30.80 -32.43 26.45
N LYS A 576 30.57 -31.54 27.42
CA LYS A 576 30.71 -31.87 28.85
C LYS A 576 29.80 -33.03 29.25
N LYS A 577 28.52 -32.97 28.88
CA LYS A 577 27.55 -34.05 29.13
C LYS A 577 27.96 -35.38 28.48
N ALA A 578 28.55 -35.34 27.30
CA ALA A 578 29.08 -36.53 26.64
C ALA A 578 30.23 -37.18 27.44
N VAL A 579 31.16 -36.37 27.96
CA VAL A 579 32.24 -36.87 28.84
C VAL A 579 31.67 -37.49 30.11
N GLU A 580 30.74 -36.80 30.78
CA GLU A 580 30.11 -37.26 32.02
C GLU A 580 29.35 -38.59 31.84
N LYS A 581 28.72 -38.79 30.68
CA LYS A 581 27.98 -40.01 30.35
C LYS A 581 28.85 -41.14 29.80
N GLY A 582 30.18 -41.02 29.86
CA GLY A 582 31.12 -42.09 29.50
C GLY A 582 31.53 -42.14 28.03
N PHE A 583 31.15 -41.16 27.21
CA PHE A 583 31.51 -41.10 25.78
C PHE A 583 32.89 -40.45 25.52
N ALA A 584 33.72 -40.30 26.55
CA ALA A 584 35.03 -39.66 26.44
C ALA A 584 35.99 -40.40 25.47
N GLY A 585 35.89 -41.73 25.38
CA GLY A 585 36.63 -42.51 24.39
C GLY A 585 36.19 -42.18 22.96
N GLN A 586 34.87 -42.22 22.71
CA GLN A 586 34.28 -41.94 21.40
C GLN A 586 34.52 -40.49 20.93
N LEU A 587 34.53 -39.51 21.84
CA LEU A 587 34.92 -38.12 21.53
C LEU A 587 36.33 -38.05 20.94
N LYS A 588 37.28 -38.83 21.47
CA LYS A 588 38.65 -38.89 20.98
C LYS A 588 38.75 -39.66 19.67
N ASP A 589 38.09 -40.82 19.59
CA ASP A 589 38.15 -41.70 18.41
C ASP A 589 37.55 -41.02 17.16
N GLU A 590 36.47 -40.27 17.31
CA GLU A 590 35.82 -39.52 16.21
C GLU A 590 36.43 -38.12 15.98
N GLY A 591 37.42 -37.71 16.78
CA GLY A 591 38.08 -36.40 16.63
C GLY A 591 37.11 -35.22 16.81
N ILE A 592 36.20 -35.32 17.79
CA ILE A 592 35.18 -34.29 18.02
C ILE A 592 35.81 -33.03 18.65
N ASN A 593 35.56 -31.91 18.00
CA ASN A 593 35.90 -30.56 18.43
C ASN A 593 34.64 -29.67 18.29
N ARG A 594 34.75 -28.38 18.63
CA ARG A 594 33.61 -27.47 18.58
C ARG A 594 32.96 -27.35 17.19
N SER A 595 33.73 -27.52 16.11
CA SER A 595 33.24 -27.37 14.73
C SER A 595 32.41 -28.56 14.23
N ASN A 596 32.58 -29.74 14.82
CA ASN A 596 31.84 -30.96 14.48
C ASN A 596 31.06 -31.56 15.67
N ALA A 597 30.91 -30.81 16.77
CA ALA A 597 30.20 -31.23 17.98
C ALA A 597 28.76 -31.68 17.72
N TYR A 598 28.13 -31.22 16.63
CA TYR A 598 26.82 -31.68 16.20
C TYR A 598 26.74 -33.20 15.93
N GLN A 599 27.88 -33.85 15.67
CA GLN A 599 27.93 -35.30 15.45
C GLN A 599 27.52 -36.10 16.69
N ILE A 600 27.73 -35.54 17.89
CA ILE A 600 27.31 -36.11 19.18
C ILE A 600 25.79 -36.36 19.20
N LEU A 601 25.01 -35.50 18.53
CA LEU A 601 23.55 -35.64 18.44
C LEU A 601 23.12 -36.93 17.72
N PHE A 602 24.02 -37.56 16.96
CA PHE A 602 23.73 -38.77 16.20
C PHE A 602 24.25 -40.06 16.87
N TRP A 603 24.84 -39.98 18.06
CA TRP A 603 25.33 -41.16 18.77
C TRP A 603 24.20 -41.99 19.35
N ASP A 604 24.25 -43.30 19.10
CA ASP A 604 23.26 -44.23 19.63
C ASP A 604 23.29 -44.24 21.17
N GLY A 605 22.12 -44.07 21.77
CA GLY A 605 21.96 -44.04 23.23
C GLY A 605 22.39 -42.73 23.90
N PHE A 606 22.87 -41.73 23.15
CA PHE A 606 23.14 -40.41 23.69
C PHE A 606 21.87 -39.54 23.73
N SER A 607 21.53 -39.02 24.91
CA SER A 607 20.44 -38.07 25.11
C SER A 607 20.83 -37.09 26.21
N THR A 608 20.42 -35.83 26.09
CA THR A 608 20.66 -34.79 27.11
C THR A 608 19.59 -34.76 28.20
N ALA A 609 18.50 -35.53 28.05
CA ALA A 609 17.43 -35.60 29.04
C ALA A 609 17.90 -36.30 30.33
N SER A 610 17.46 -35.78 31.47
CA SER A 610 17.72 -36.30 32.82
C SER A 610 16.76 -37.41 33.24
N SER A 611 15.60 -37.54 32.56
CA SER A 611 14.59 -38.57 32.79
C SER A 611 14.09 -39.18 31.47
N ILE A 612 13.76 -40.48 31.48
CA ILE A 612 13.13 -41.17 30.35
C ILE A 612 11.64 -40.81 30.39
N THR A 613 11.21 -39.86 29.56
CA THR A 613 9.78 -39.55 29.40
C THR A 613 9.13 -40.55 28.43
N GLN A 614 7.86 -40.91 28.69
CA GLN A 614 7.09 -41.90 27.91
C GLN A 614 6.94 -41.52 26.41
N THR A 615 7.17 -40.26 26.06
CA THR A 615 7.04 -39.71 24.70
C THR A 615 8.35 -39.70 23.90
N SER A 616 9.51 -39.91 24.53
CA SER A 616 10.84 -39.80 23.88
C SER A 616 11.67 -41.06 24.12
N GLY A 617 11.22 -42.19 23.57
CA GLY A 617 11.89 -43.48 23.69
C GLY A 617 13.36 -43.46 23.24
N ARG A 618 14.26 -43.80 24.18
CA ARG A 618 15.63 -44.33 23.99
C ARG A 618 16.70 -43.47 23.27
N GLY A 619 16.45 -42.23 22.88
CA GLY A 619 17.45 -41.45 22.14
C GLY A 619 17.66 -41.95 20.70
N VAL A 620 16.66 -42.64 20.14
CA VAL A 620 16.70 -43.29 18.81
C VAL A 620 16.44 -42.29 17.67
N GLY A 621 15.88 -41.12 17.97
CA GLY A 621 15.33 -40.22 16.96
C GLY A 621 16.36 -39.66 15.96
N MET A 622 17.48 -39.14 16.46
CA MET A 622 18.49 -38.50 15.61
C MET A 622 19.37 -39.50 14.86
N SER A 623 19.71 -40.64 15.48
CA SER A 623 20.48 -41.69 14.82
C SER A 623 19.66 -42.40 13.73
N ALA A 624 18.34 -42.59 13.94
CA ALA A 624 17.44 -43.08 12.90
C ALA A 624 17.37 -42.14 11.69
N ILE A 625 17.30 -40.82 11.91
CA ILE A 625 17.34 -39.84 10.80
C ILE A 625 18.66 -39.96 10.03
N ARG A 626 19.81 -40.04 10.72
CA ARG A 626 21.12 -40.20 10.06
C ARG A 626 21.19 -41.50 9.26
N ALA A 627 20.64 -42.59 9.78
CA ALA A 627 20.56 -43.87 9.09
C ALA A 627 19.72 -43.78 7.81
N GLU A 628 18.54 -43.16 7.87
CA GLU A 628 17.67 -42.96 6.69
C GLU A 628 18.31 -42.05 5.64
N VAL A 629 18.94 -40.95 6.07
CA VAL A 629 19.68 -40.06 5.16
C VAL A 629 20.82 -40.81 4.48
N LYS A 630 21.58 -41.63 5.23
CA LYS A 630 22.67 -42.44 4.69
C LYS A 630 22.16 -43.53 3.74
N ARG A 631 21.02 -44.16 4.04
CA ARG A 631 20.35 -45.16 3.18
C ARG A 631 19.98 -44.55 1.81
N LEU A 632 19.57 -43.27 1.80
CA LEU A 632 19.28 -42.51 0.60
C LEU A 632 20.54 -41.92 -0.08
N GLY A 633 21.74 -42.29 0.37
CA GLY A 633 23.00 -41.75 -0.16
C GLY A 633 23.18 -40.25 0.08
N GLY A 634 22.44 -39.69 1.04
CA GLY A 634 22.46 -38.27 1.37
C GLY A 634 23.41 -37.90 2.50
N THR A 635 23.40 -36.61 2.83
CA THR A 635 24.14 -36.04 3.95
C THR A 635 23.22 -35.20 4.84
N ILE A 636 23.55 -35.12 6.13
CA ILE A 636 22.86 -34.29 7.11
C ILE A 636 23.88 -33.44 7.86
N ALA A 637 23.58 -32.15 8.03
CA ALA A 637 24.37 -31.20 8.77
C ALA A 637 23.48 -30.39 9.71
N ILE A 638 23.99 -30.05 10.90
CA ILE A 638 23.28 -29.24 11.89
C ILE A 638 24.16 -28.06 12.25
N GLN A 639 23.60 -26.86 12.15
CA GLN A 639 24.21 -25.60 12.54
C GLN A 639 23.34 -24.97 13.62
N SER A 640 23.91 -24.64 14.76
CA SER A 640 23.17 -24.02 15.85
C SER A 640 24.02 -22.96 16.53
N LYS A 641 23.38 -21.86 16.94
CA LYS A 641 24.01 -20.80 17.72
C LYS A 641 23.11 -20.46 18.90
N LEU A 642 23.70 -20.43 20.10
CA LEU A 642 23.00 -20.09 21.32
C LEU A 642 22.27 -18.74 21.18
N GLY A 643 21.00 -18.72 21.56
CA GLY A 643 20.07 -17.59 21.43
C GLY A 643 19.53 -17.33 20.02
N ARG A 644 19.97 -18.04 18.98
CA ARG A 644 19.55 -17.79 17.58
C ARG A 644 18.89 -18.98 16.87
N GLY A 645 18.67 -20.08 17.59
CA GLY A 645 18.00 -21.26 17.07
C GLY A 645 18.91 -22.25 16.36
N THR A 646 18.29 -23.26 15.76
CA THR A 646 18.98 -24.37 15.10
C THR A 646 18.53 -24.52 13.65
N LYS A 647 19.47 -24.88 12.78
CA LYS A 647 19.26 -25.18 11.37
C LYS A 647 19.78 -26.57 11.07
N THR A 648 18.88 -27.43 10.62
CA THR A 648 19.20 -28.75 10.08
C THR A 648 19.08 -28.72 8.56
N GLU A 649 20.08 -29.26 7.87
CA GLU A 649 20.13 -29.32 6.42
C GLU A 649 20.40 -30.76 5.99
N ILE A 650 19.48 -31.32 5.19
CA ILE A 650 19.55 -32.67 4.64
C ILE A 650 19.64 -32.53 3.12
N ILE A 651 20.57 -33.25 2.50
CA ILE A 651 20.78 -33.24 1.05
C ILE A 651 20.72 -34.69 0.56
N ILE A 652 19.83 -34.98 -0.38
CA ILE A 652 19.61 -36.31 -0.93
C ILE A 652 19.81 -36.25 -2.45
N PRO A 653 20.79 -36.97 -3.01
CA PRO A 653 20.99 -37.01 -4.45
C PRO A 653 19.78 -37.64 -5.17
N LEU A 654 19.34 -37.02 -6.27
CA LEU A 654 18.18 -37.47 -7.04
C LEU A 654 18.40 -38.87 -7.64
N TYR A 655 19.63 -39.21 -8.06
CA TYR A 655 19.93 -40.54 -8.59
C TYR A 655 19.68 -41.67 -7.57
N SER A 656 19.84 -41.39 -6.26
CA SER A 656 19.57 -42.37 -5.20
C SER A 656 18.08 -42.65 -5.04
N LEU A 657 17.24 -41.64 -5.31
CA LEU A 657 15.79 -41.76 -5.31
C LEU A 657 15.31 -42.62 -6.49
N LEU A 658 15.96 -42.45 -7.65
CA LEU A 658 15.67 -43.23 -8.86
C LEU A 658 16.11 -44.71 -8.74
N LYS A 659 17.24 -44.98 -8.08
CA LYS A 659 17.79 -46.34 -7.91
C LYS A 659 17.00 -47.24 -6.96
N LEU A 660 16.24 -46.65 -6.03
CA LEU A 660 15.43 -47.37 -5.05
C LEU A 660 13.99 -47.58 -5.52
N ALA A 661 13.58 -46.88 -6.58
CA ALA A 661 12.30 -47.06 -7.25
C ALA A 661 12.33 -48.14 -8.36
N SER A 662 13.53 -48.51 -8.82
CA SER A 662 13.84 -49.64 -9.73
C SER A 662 14.10 -50.93 -8.96
#